data_AF-A0A1J9SAG0-F1
#
_entry.id   AF-A0A1J9SAG0-F1
#
_cell.length_a   1.000
_cell.length_b   1.000
_cell.length_c   1.000
_cell.angle_alpha   90.00
_cell.angle_beta   90.00
_cell.angle_gamma   90.00
#
_symmetry.space_group_name_H-M   'P 1'
#
loop_
_entity.id
_entity.type
_entity.pdbx_description
1 polymer ?
#
loop_
_entity_poly.entity_id
_entity_poly.type
_entity_poly.pdbx_seq_one_letter_code
_entity_poly.pdbx_strand_id
1 'polypeptide(L)'
;MTEPKCVQAHNSLWNLMIEPQINEKYSPGGPRGPGYVPIKSIHDLWVTAPLREIYLCTCSTCASHGGPVDNRALLADDHMGKINQEYASVYALLLSLSVPTLINEFIANDARLGDAYFSESSLAFLSKLKLSPDHIASVRKRILFHQYQFHVRKIGNSPIAIFSNKEFVPIEEDTEHLGEGNFGEVFGFKIQSDDYVGETIKRSKATRLVRKVFKNSISGPEEWLKILQIRKINHPHLMTAICAFHHGSVFSIVFERAEDTLEEFLKSKESAFEHSKLWEQVKGIAEGLSYLHGRHKNNGAQEKIAYHLDLKPANILILKARDTQGYIMKISDFGLSRFKPPPMGSGSSNLDSDNHHRAPGYYAPPPNEPYSPAWDIWSLGAIILEIATFDIHDKGELSLFRKERRWEDPNSMGTHAGTEHFYKSEPDGPTLKGHVLSRIESLQERFQKSRDENRVEPDQLWQKNFFQRDFFNLIRQMLRIEPKERPSTDEVVEQLNNLHQSASQMLLNRGYSSALPDIWEMSESDLGAAFSGEPCTRIDCFYSGGARRQKCSLFIPNSPLQNLVRLGIWSTDFSNGSGVVLGREFSVTTHEEYGLQPLYAPSILTEPSEKWNVGLKLLPSRDAYNFEFRERIDVLRFQELLLRQFIYPK
;
A
#
# COMPACT_ATOMS: atom_id res chain seq x y z
N MET A 1 -8.73 13.68 -56.54
CA MET A 1 -8.90 14.68 -55.47
C MET A 1 -8.33 14.08 -54.20
N THR A 2 -7.48 14.80 -53.48
CA THR A 2 -6.96 14.35 -52.18
C THR A 2 -8.10 14.23 -51.18
N GLU A 3 -8.12 13.15 -50.40
CA GLU A 3 -9.13 12.92 -49.36
C GLU A 3 -9.16 14.11 -48.38
N PRO A 4 -10.34 14.60 -47.94
CA PRO A 4 -10.40 15.72 -47.01
C PRO A 4 -9.69 15.41 -45.68
N LYS A 5 -9.00 16.40 -45.09
CA LYS A 5 -8.22 16.23 -43.84
C LYS A 5 -9.05 15.70 -42.67
N CYS A 6 -10.32 16.10 -42.56
CA CYS A 6 -11.22 15.56 -41.53
C CYS A 6 -11.54 14.07 -41.72
N VAL A 7 -11.57 13.58 -42.96
CA VAL A 7 -11.82 12.18 -43.29
C VAL A 7 -10.56 11.35 -43.03
N GLN A 8 -9.38 11.85 -43.41
CA GLN A 8 -8.10 11.23 -43.07
C GLN A 8 -7.94 11.06 -41.54
N ALA A 9 -8.27 12.10 -40.77
CA ALA A 9 -8.24 12.06 -39.30
C ALA A 9 -9.28 11.08 -38.73
N HIS A 10 -10.50 11.06 -39.28
CA HIS A 10 -11.52 10.07 -38.92
C HIS A 10 -11.01 8.63 -39.11
N ASN A 11 -10.45 8.33 -40.28
CA ASN A 11 -9.91 7.00 -40.58
C ASN A 11 -8.76 6.63 -39.63
N SER A 12 -7.93 7.62 -39.27
CA SER A 12 -6.82 7.41 -38.33
C SER A 12 -7.29 7.07 -36.92
N LEU A 13 -8.37 7.69 -36.43
CA LEU A 13 -8.92 7.40 -35.10
C LEU A 13 -9.34 5.94 -34.94
N TRP A 14 -9.89 5.31 -35.98
CA TRP A 14 -10.29 3.89 -35.94
C TRP A 14 -9.09 2.95 -35.72
N ASN A 15 -7.92 3.30 -36.28
CA ASN A 15 -6.69 2.51 -36.13
C ASN A 15 -6.02 2.69 -34.76
N LEU A 16 -6.45 3.68 -33.97
CA LEU A 16 -5.90 3.97 -32.64
C LEU A 16 -6.72 3.34 -31.50
N MET A 17 -7.81 2.63 -31.81
CA MET A 17 -8.61 1.97 -30.80
C MET A 17 -7.87 0.80 -30.17
N ILE A 18 -7.97 0.71 -28.85
CA ILE A 18 -7.47 -0.42 -28.07
C ILE A 18 -8.62 -1.08 -27.32
N GLU A 19 -8.55 -2.40 -27.20
CA GLU A 19 -9.49 -3.21 -26.45
C GLU A 19 -9.02 -3.32 -24.99
N PRO A 20 -9.90 -3.07 -23.99
CA PRO A 20 -9.56 -3.37 -22.60
C PRO A 20 -9.44 -4.88 -22.42
N GLN A 21 -8.39 -5.32 -21.73
CA GLN A 21 -8.14 -6.73 -21.46
C GLN A 21 -8.67 -7.08 -20.07
N ILE A 22 -10.00 -7.18 -19.96
CA ILE A 22 -10.70 -7.58 -18.74
C ILE A 22 -11.15 -9.02 -18.92
N ASN A 23 -11.03 -9.85 -17.87
CA ASN A 23 -11.59 -11.20 -17.90
C ASN A 23 -13.06 -11.18 -18.33
N GLU A 24 -13.40 -11.94 -19.37
CA GLU A 24 -14.71 -11.94 -20.03
C GLU A 24 -15.87 -12.17 -19.05
N LYS A 25 -15.65 -12.97 -17.99
CA LYS A 25 -16.62 -13.25 -16.93
C LYS A 25 -17.12 -11.97 -16.24
N TYR A 26 -16.27 -10.95 -16.14
CA TYR A 26 -16.57 -9.67 -15.49
C TYR A 26 -16.66 -8.52 -16.48
N SER A 27 -16.64 -8.81 -17.78
CA SER A 27 -16.93 -7.80 -18.80
C SER A 27 -18.42 -7.45 -18.71
N PRO A 28 -18.81 -6.17 -18.62
CA PRO A 28 -20.19 -5.82 -18.25
C PRO A 28 -21.28 -6.10 -19.31
N GLY A 29 -20.98 -6.82 -20.40
CA GLY A 29 -21.91 -7.14 -21.48
C GLY A 29 -22.70 -5.92 -21.97
N GLY A 30 -22.17 -5.16 -22.93
CA GLY A 30 -22.86 -3.97 -23.45
C GLY A 30 -22.75 -3.82 -24.96
N PRO A 31 -23.66 -3.04 -25.60
CA PRO A 31 -23.64 -2.79 -27.04
C PRO A 31 -22.53 -1.79 -27.37
N ARG A 32 -21.28 -2.19 -27.18
CA ARG A 32 -20.11 -1.33 -27.38
C ARG A 32 -19.31 -1.83 -28.57
N GLY A 33 -18.63 -0.90 -29.26
CA GLY A 33 -17.56 -1.27 -30.17
C GLY A 33 -16.41 -1.95 -29.42
N PRO A 34 -15.43 -2.51 -30.14
CA PRO A 34 -14.38 -3.36 -29.57
C PRO A 34 -13.38 -2.61 -28.65
N GLY A 35 -13.48 -1.29 -28.52
CA GLY A 35 -12.47 -0.54 -27.76
C GLY A 35 -12.72 0.95 -27.62
N TYR A 36 -11.70 1.61 -27.06
CA TYR A 36 -11.62 3.06 -26.86
C TYR A 36 -10.31 3.60 -27.45
N VAL A 37 -10.26 4.90 -27.75
CA VAL A 37 -9.07 5.60 -28.23
C VAL A 37 -8.39 6.27 -27.03
N PRO A 38 -7.12 5.94 -26.72
CA PRO A 38 -6.42 6.58 -25.61
C PRO A 38 -6.26 8.09 -25.81
N ILE A 39 -6.34 8.85 -24.71
CA ILE A 39 -6.24 10.33 -24.79
C ILE A 39 -4.88 10.77 -25.33
N LYS A 40 -3.81 10.05 -24.97
CA LYS A 40 -2.47 10.26 -25.53
C LYS A 40 -2.44 10.06 -27.05
N SER A 41 -3.07 8.99 -27.54
CA SER A 41 -3.18 8.73 -28.98
C SER A 41 -3.96 9.82 -29.72
N ILE A 42 -4.97 10.42 -29.06
CA ILE A 42 -5.68 11.58 -29.59
C ILE A 42 -4.72 12.78 -29.72
N HIS A 43 -3.89 13.06 -28.70
CA HIS A 43 -2.90 14.14 -28.78
C HIS A 43 -1.81 13.87 -29.83
N ASP A 44 -1.31 12.63 -29.92
CA ASP A 44 -0.32 12.25 -30.94
C ASP A 44 -0.89 12.41 -32.37
N LEU A 45 -2.20 12.16 -32.55
CA LEU A 45 -2.88 12.43 -33.81
C LEU A 45 -2.89 13.92 -34.15
N TRP A 46 -3.08 14.82 -33.18
CA TRP A 46 -3.02 16.27 -33.42
C TRP A 46 -1.64 16.76 -33.88
N VAL A 47 -0.58 16.05 -33.47
CA VAL A 47 0.80 16.35 -33.87
C VAL A 47 1.08 15.83 -35.29
N THR A 48 0.68 14.60 -35.59
CA THR A 48 0.94 13.95 -36.89
C THR A 48 0.00 14.42 -38.01
N ALA A 49 -1.22 14.80 -37.67
CA ALA A 49 -2.20 15.44 -38.54
C ALA A 49 -2.54 16.83 -37.96
N PRO A 50 -1.98 17.92 -38.51
CA PRO A 50 -2.07 19.23 -37.88
C PRO A 50 -3.50 19.63 -37.55
N LEU A 51 -3.79 19.81 -36.26
CA LEU A 51 -5.12 20.11 -35.72
C LEU A 51 -5.82 21.25 -36.48
N ARG A 52 -5.07 22.29 -36.84
CA ARG A 52 -5.56 23.45 -37.58
C ARG A 52 -6.05 23.10 -38.99
N GLU A 53 -5.38 22.18 -39.69
CA GLU A 53 -5.81 21.73 -41.02
C GLU A 53 -7.09 20.90 -40.95
N ILE A 54 -7.24 20.08 -39.91
CA ILE A 54 -8.45 19.31 -39.66
C ILE A 54 -9.61 20.27 -39.36
N TYR A 55 -9.37 21.23 -38.45
CA TYR A 55 -10.36 22.23 -38.02
C TYR A 55 -10.83 23.12 -39.18
N LEU A 56 -9.93 23.47 -40.11
CA LEU A 56 -10.22 24.30 -41.29
C LEU A 56 -10.57 23.49 -42.55
N CYS A 57 -10.92 22.21 -42.42
CA CYS A 57 -11.31 21.37 -43.56
C CYS A 57 -12.45 22.03 -44.35
N THR A 58 -12.33 22.05 -45.69
CA THR A 58 -13.24 22.74 -46.62
C THR A 58 -14.28 21.84 -47.29
N CYS A 59 -14.39 20.57 -46.86
CA CYS A 59 -15.37 19.66 -47.45
C CYS A 59 -16.82 20.11 -47.20
N SER A 60 -17.73 19.65 -48.05
CA SER A 60 -19.15 20.01 -48.00
C SER A 60 -19.80 19.74 -46.64
N THR A 61 -19.45 18.63 -45.99
CA THR A 61 -19.92 18.28 -44.65
C THR A 61 -19.49 19.31 -43.62
N CYS A 62 -18.20 19.64 -43.55
CA CYS A 62 -17.66 20.63 -42.61
C CYS A 62 -18.30 22.02 -42.81
N ALA A 63 -18.49 22.42 -44.07
CA ALA A 63 -19.17 23.67 -44.43
C ALA A 63 -20.65 23.67 -44.01
N SER A 64 -21.35 22.54 -44.14
CA SER A 64 -22.76 22.41 -43.76
C SER A 64 -23.01 22.52 -42.26
N HIS A 65 -22.12 21.99 -41.41
CA HIS A 65 -22.28 21.99 -39.96
C HIS A 65 -21.66 23.21 -39.28
N GLY A 66 -20.53 23.71 -39.79
CA GLY A 66 -19.75 24.78 -39.14
C GLY A 66 -19.75 26.12 -39.88
N GLY A 67 -20.43 26.19 -41.02
CA GLY A 67 -20.39 27.35 -41.90
C GLY A 67 -19.10 27.48 -42.71
N PRO A 68 -18.96 28.61 -43.46
CA PRO A 68 -17.79 28.88 -44.30
C PRO A 68 -16.47 28.78 -43.54
N VAL A 69 -15.41 28.35 -44.25
CA VAL A 69 -14.06 28.22 -43.65
C VAL A 69 -13.54 29.54 -43.11
N ASP A 70 -13.86 30.67 -43.77
CA ASP A 70 -13.42 32.00 -43.35
C ASP A 70 -13.94 32.35 -41.95
N ASN A 71 -15.21 32.04 -41.65
CA ASN A 71 -15.78 32.27 -40.33
C ASN A 71 -15.12 31.41 -39.25
N ARG A 72 -14.77 30.16 -39.58
CA ARG A 72 -14.04 29.27 -38.67
C ARG A 72 -12.60 29.72 -38.47
N ALA A 73 -11.95 30.23 -39.51
CA ALA A 73 -10.58 30.73 -39.43
C ALA A 73 -10.42 31.87 -38.42
N LEU A 74 -11.45 32.71 -38.25
CA LEU A 74 -11.48 33.78 -37.24
C LEU A 74 -11.45 33.24 -35.79
N LEU A 75 -11.93 32.03 -35.56
CA LEU A 75 -11.99 31.40 -34.23
C LEU A 75 -10.83 30.43 -33.98
N ALA A 76 -10.06 30.10 -35.02
CA ALA A 76 -9.10 29.00 -35.00
C ALA A 76 -8.06 29.18 -33.88
N ASP A 77 -7.48 30.38 -33.75
CA ASP A 77 -6.39 30.63 -32.81
C ASP A 77 -6.83 30.47 -31.34
N ASP A 78 -8.05 30.93 -30.99
CA ASP A 78 -8.63 30.73 -29.64
C ASP A 78 -9.02 29.26 -29.41
N HIS A 79 -9.52 28.58 -30.44
CA HIS A 79 -10.01 27.21 -30.30
C HIS A 79 -8.90 26.16 -30.28
N MET A 80 -7.73 26.40 -30.91
CA MET A 80 -6.65 25.39 -30.97
C MET A 80 -6.18 24.97 -29.57
N GLY A 81 -5.97 25.93 -28.67
CA GLY A 81 -5.55 25.64 -27.30
C GLY A 81 -6.60 24.85 -26.51
N LYS A 82 -7.87 25.26 -26.64
CA LYS A 82 -9.01 24.59 -25.98
C LYS A 82 -9.20 23.16 -26.50
N ILE A 83 -9.13 22.97 -27.82
CA ILE A 83 -9.25 21.64 -28.44
C ILE A 83 -8.08 20.73 -28.05
N ASN A 84 -6.86 21.26 -28.01
CA ASN A 84 -5.69 20.48 -27.63
C ASN A 84 -5.62 20.17 -26.11
N GLN A 85 -6.55 20.68 -25.30
CA GLN A 85 -6.58 20.44 -23.86
C GLN A 85 -7.96 19.90 -23.46
N GLU A 86 -8.88 20.80 -23.14
CA GLU A 86 -10.15 20.52 -22.48
C GLU A 86 -11.17 19.82 -23.38
N TYR A 87 -11.03 19.97 -24.70
CA TYR A 87 -11.99 19.44 -25.68
C TYR A 87 -11.41 18.34 -26.58
N ALA A 88 -10.24 17.79 -26.26
CA ALA A 88 -9.59 16.77 -27.09
C ALA A 88 -10.49 15.54 -27.31
N SER A 89 -11.06 14.98 -26.24
CA SER A 89 -12.00 13.86 -26.30
C SER A 89 -13.28 14.20 -27.07
N VAL A 90 -13.81 15.42 -26.88
CA VAL A 90 -15.03 15.89 -27.57
C VAL A 90 -14.76 16.03 -29.06
N TYR A 91 -13.62 16.59 -29.44
CA TYR A 91 -13.26 16.80 -30.84
C TYR A 91 -13.01 15.47 -31.57
N ALA A 92 -12.31 14.53 -30.93
CA ALA A 92 -12.13 13.17 -31.44
C ALA A 92 -13.48 12.45 -31.64
N LEU A 93 -14.41 12.59 -30.68
CA LEU A 93 -15.78 12.09 -30.81
C LEU A 93 -16.50 12.73 -32.01
N LEU A 94 -16.47 14.05 -32.16
CA LEU A 94 -17.15 14.71 -33.28
C LEU A 94 -16.54 14.36 -34.65
N LEU A 95 -15.22 14.15 -34.70
CA LEU A 95 -14.51 13.65 -35.87
C LEU A 95 -14.95 12.23 -36.25
N SER A 96 -15.03 11.32 -35.28
CA SER A 96 -15.52 9.95 -35.53
C SER A 96 -16.98 9.91 -35.96
N LEU A 97 -17.75 10.96 -35.66
CA LEU A 97 -19.14 11.09 -36.10
C LEU A 97 -19.31 11.81 -37.45
N SER A 98 -18.20 12.24 -38.07
CA SER A 98 -18.17 13.04 -39.31
C SER A 98 -18.87 14.39 -39.19
N VAL A 99 -18.84 14.99 -37.98
CA VAL A 99 -19.40 16.32 -37.67
C VAL A 99 -18.40 17.20 -36.90
N PRO A 100 -17.11 17.25 -37.30
CA PRO A 100 -16.05 17.85 -36.49
C PRO A 100 -16.26 19.34 -36.22
N THR A 101 -16.90 20.06 -37.13
CA THR A 101 -17.08 21.52 -37.00
C THR A 101 -18.14 21.93 -35.99
N LEU A 102 -18.93 20.97 -35.46
CA LEU A 102 -19.80 21.23 -34.31
C LEU A 102 -19.03 21.56 -33.02
N ILE A 103 -17.71 21.36 -32.99
CA ILE A 103 -16.86 21.69 -31.84
C ILE A 103 -17.02 23.14 -31.37
N ASN A 104 -17.32 24.07 -32.29
CA ASN A 104 -17.56 25.47 -31.96
C ASN A 104 -18.76 25.64 -31.01
N GLU A 105 -19.80 24.83 -31.19
CA GLU A 105 -21.00 24.86 -30.36
C GLU A 105 -20.73 24.26 -28.97
N PHE A 106 -19.89 23.22 -28.91
CA PHE A 106 -19.47 22.63 -27.64
C PHE A 106 -18.60 23.60 -26.84
N ILE A 107 -17.68 24.30 -27.49
CA ILE A 107 -16.87 25.35 -26.85
C ILE A 107 -17.76 26.50 -26.38
N ALA A 108 -18.69 26.98 -27.22
CA ALA A 108 -19.57 28.09 -26.89
C ALA A 108 -20.55 27.80 -25.73
N ASN A 109 -20.90 26.52 -25.52
CA ASN A 109 -21.82 26.09 -24.46
C ASN A 109 -21.11 25.38 -23.29
N ASP A 110 -19.78 25.43 -23.24
CA ASP A 110 -18.96 24.77 -22.21
C ASP A 110 -19.23 23.26 -22.05
N ALA A 111 -19.62 22.59 -23.14
CA ALA A 111 -19.98 21.18 -23.13
C ALA A 111 -18.72 20.31 -23.27
N ARG A 112 -18.24 19.75 -22.14
CA ARG A 112 -17.01 18.97 -22.06
C ARG A 112 -17.26 17.55 -21.57
N LEU A 113 -16.35 16.64 -21.90
CA LEU A 113 -16.26 15.32 -21.27
C LEU A 113 -15.22 15.37 -20.15
N GLY A 114 -15.56 14.86 -18.97
CA GLY A 114 -14.72 14.94 -17.78
C GLY A 114 -15.08 13.86 -16.77
N ASP A 115 -15.35 14.23 -15.51
CA ASP A 115 -15.87 13.27 -14.53
C ASP A 115 -17.30 12.81 -14.84
N ALA A 116 -18.03 13.58 -15.66
CA ALA A 116 -19.35 13.27 -16.16
C ALA A 116 -19.36 13.13 -17.70
N TYR A 117 -20.31 12.32 -18.18
CA TYR A 117 -20.61 12.11 -19.59
C TYR A 117 -21.81 12.97 -20.02
N PHE A 118 -21.98 13.12 -21.34
CA PHE A 118 -23.14 13.79 -21.90
C PHE A 118 -24.43 12.99 -21.63
N SER A 119 -25.47 13.75 -21.31
CA SER A 119 -26.88 13.36 -21.26
C SER A 119 -27.70 14.10 -22.32
N GLU A 120 -28.93 13.66 -22.56
CA GLU A 120 -29.88 14.38 -23.43
C GLU A 120 -30.02 15.86 -23.05
N SER A 121 -30.09 16.16 -21.73
CA SER A 121 -30.19 17.53 -21.24
C SER A 121 -28.93 18.34 -21.49
N SER A 122 -27.74 17.74 -21.31
CA SER A 122 -26.47 18.43 -21.58
C SER A 122 -26.27 18.80 -23.05
N LEU A 123 -26.93 18.09 -23.97
CA LEU A 123 -26.87 18.33 -25.40
C LEU A 123 -28.02 19.20 -25.92
N ALA A 124 -28.87 19.74 -25.04
CA ALA A 124 -30.06 20.54 -25.38
C ALA A 124 -29.77 21.71 -26.34
N PHE A 125 -28.57 22.30 -26.26
CA PHE A 125 -28.12 23.41 -27.10
C PHE A 125 -28.10 23.06 -28.60
N LEU A 126 -27.86 21.78 -28.97
CA LEU A 126 -27.82 21.36 -30.38
C LEU A 126 -29.14 21.57 -31.12
N SER A 127 -30.27 21.67 -30.42
CA SER A 127 -31.58 21.96 -31.03
C SER A 127 -31.68 23.38 -31.58
N LYS A 128 -30.76 24.28 -31.23
CA LYS A 128 -30.72 25.66 -31.72
C LYS A 128 -29.99 25.79 -33.07
N LEU A 129 -29.37 24.71 -33.55
CA LEU A 129 -28.63 24.71 -34.80
C LEU A 129 -29.56 24.81 -36.00
N LYS A 130 -29.11 25.51 -37.05
CA LYS A 130 -29.82 25.62 -38.33
C LYS A 130 -29.64 24.34 -39.17
N LEU A 131 -29.96 23.19 -38.59
CA LEU A 131 -29.90 21.85 -39.21
C LEU A 131 -31.26 21.16 -39.08
N SER A 132 -31.51 20.13 -39.89
CA SER A 132 -32.75 19.34 -39.79
C SER A 132 -32.92 18.73 -38.38
N PRO A 133 -34.13 18.76 -37.79
CA PRO A 133 -34.41 18.12 -36.51
C PRO A 133 -34.02 16.63 -36.47
N ASP A 134 -34.28 15.88 -37.55
CA ASP A 134 -33.93 14.46 -37.64
C ASP A 134 -32.41 14.24 -37.62
N HIS A 135 -31.68 15.13 -38.30
CA HIS A 135 -30.22 15.11 -38.30
C HIS A 135 -29.66 15.41 -36.90
N ILE A 136 -30.21 16.40 -36.20
CA ILE A 136 -29.83 16.74 -34.82
C ILE A 136 -30.10 15.57 -33.87
N ALA A 137 -31.28 14.94 -33.98
CA ALA A 137 -31.65 13.78 -33.17
C ALA A 137 -30.69 12.61 -33.42
N SER A 138 -30.33 12.34 -34.68
CA SER A 138 -29.35 11.33 -35.06
C SER A 138 -27.96 11.62 -34.48
N VAL A 139 -27.47 12.86 -34.61
CA VAL A 139 -26.17 13.28 -34.06
C VAL A 139 -26.14 13.13 -32.53
N ARG A 140 -27.18 13.60 -31.83
CA ARG A 140 -27.31 13.42 -30.37
C ARG A 140 -27.22 11.95 -29.96
N LYS A 141 -28.03 11.10 -30.58
CA LYS A 141 -28.05 9.66 -30.28
C LYS A 141 -26.65 9.04 -30.46
N ARG A 142 -25.94 9.43 -31.52
CA ARG A 142 -24.57 8.95 -31.80
C ARG A 142 -23.55 9.48 -30.79
N ILE A 143 -23.62 10.75 -30.39
CA ILE A 143 -22.75 11.32 -29.33
C ILE A 143 -22.93 10.53 -28.03
N LEU A 144 -24.18 10.35 -27.59
CA LEU A 144 -24.49 9.67 -26.34
C LEU A 144 -24.05 8.20 -26.32
N PHE A 145 -24.04 7.56 -27.50
CA PHE A 145 -23.60 6.17 -27.67
C PHE A 145 -22.08 6.04 -27.75
N HIS A 146 -21.40 6.88 -28.55
CA HIS A 146 -19.98 6.74 -28.86
C HIS A 146 -19.04 7.47 -27.87
N GLN A 147 -19.55 8.37 -27.02
CA GLN A 147 -18.71 9.15 -26.09
C GLN A 147 -17.75 8.30 -25.23
N TYR A 148 -18.18 7.10 -24.82
CA TYR A 148 -17.38 6.21 -23.99
C TYR A 148 -16.12 5.70 -24.70
N GLN A 149 -16.11 5.68 -26.05
CA GLN A 149 -14.94 5.26 -26.83
C GLN A 149 -13.86 6.34 -26.89
N PHE A 150 -14.20 7.61 -26.65
CA PHE A 150 -13.25 8.73 -26.79
C PHE A 150 -12.93 9.38 -25.45
N HIS A 151 -13.65 9.00 -24.40
CA HIS A 151 -13.41 9.50 -23.06
C HIS A 151 -13.47 8.38 -22.04
N VAL A 152 -12.35 8.16 -21.36
CA VAL A 152 -12.20 7.14 -20.32
C VAL A 152 -11.75 7.83 -19.04
N ARG A 153 -12.47 7.56 -17.95
CA ARG A 153 -12.18 8.16 -16.63
C ARG A 153 -11.06 7.41 -15.91
N LYS A 154 -10.35 8.15 -15.06
CA LYS A 154 -9.22 7.63 -14.27
C LYS A 154 -9.72 6.71 -13.15
N ILE A 155 -8.96 5.66 -12.85
CA ILE A 155 -9.21 4.78 -11.70
C ILE A 155 -8.52 5.38 -10.47
N GLY A 156 -9.24 5.49 -9.36
CA GLY A 156 -8.69 6.04 -8.12
C GLY A 156 -8.66 7.57 -8.04
N ASN A 157 -9.43 8.29 -8.87
CA ASN A 157 -9.64 9.73 -8.68
C ASN A 157 -10.50 10.03 -7.43
N SER A 158 -11.33 9.06 -7.04
CA SER A 158 -12.12 9.04 -5.81
C SER A 158 -11.83 7.74 -5.03
N PRO A 159 -12.14 7.69 -3.71
CA PRO A 159 -12.04 6.46 -2.94
C PRO A 159 -12.94 5.35 -3.48
N ILE A 160 -14.12 5.70 -4.01
CA ILE A 160 -15.03 4.81 -4.73
C ILE A 160 -15.47 5.45 -6.05
N ALA A 161 -15.29 4.75 -7.16
CA ALA A 161 -15.76 5.18 -8.47
C ALA A 161 -16.91 4.28 -8.95
N ILE A 162 -17.89 4.85 -9.67
CA ILE A 162 -19.00 4.08 -10.25
C ILE A 162 -18.91 4.21 -11.77
N PHE A 163 -18.50 3.15 -12.44
CA PHE A 163 -18.46 3.03 -13.89
C PHE A 163 -19.70 2.27 -14.37
N SER A 164 -20.47 2.85 -15.28
CA SER A 164 -21.61 2.18 -15.89
C SER A 164 -21.18 1.02 -16.80
N ASN A 165 -22.14 0.17 -17.20
CA ASN A 165 -21.94 -0.86 -18.21
C ASN A 165 -21.75 -0.31 -19.64
N LYS A 166 -21.56 1.00 -19.81
CA LYS A 166 -21.18 1.63 -21.08
C LYS A 166 -19.74 2.16 -21.04
N GLU A 167 -19.15 2.31 -19.86
CA GLU A 167 -17.79 2.86 -19.69
C GLU A 167 -16.72 1.79 -19.82
N PHE A 168 -15.64 2.07 -20.55
CA PHE A 168 -14.46 1.22 -20.54
C PHE A 168 -13.66 1.47 -19.25
N VAL A 169 -13.13 0.40 -18.67
CA VAL A 169 -12.20 0.47 -17.55
C VAL A 169 -10.83 0.12 -18.11
N PRO A 170 -9.85 1.04 -18.09
CA PRO A 170 -8.60 0.93 -18.84
C PRO A 170 -7.58 0.02 -18.13
N ILE A 171 -7.96 -1.23 -17.89
CA ILE A 171 -7.13 -2.23 -17.23
C ILE A 171 -6.70 -3.33 -18.19
N GLU A 172 -5.49 -3.81 -17.96
CA GLU A 172 -4.92 -5.03 -18.51
C GLU A 172 -4.79 -6.02 -17.35
N GLU A 173 -5.69 -6.99 -17.32
CA GLU A 173 -5.76 -8.01 -16.28
C GLU A 173 -4.76 -9.15 -16.57
N ASP A 174 -4.02 -9.57 -15.55
CA ASP A 174 -3.10 -10.69 -15.62
C ASP A 174 -3.91 -11.96 -15.95
N THR A 175 -3.40 -12.82 -16.84
CA THR A 175 -4.06 -14.08 -17.21
C THR A 175 -4.09 -15.09 -16.06
N GLU A 176 -3.18 -14.93 -15.10
CA GLU A 176 -3.06 -15.80 -13.94
C GLU A 176 -4.07 -15.40 -12.86
N HIS A 177 -4.91 -16.37 -12.49
CA HIS A 177 -5.81 -16.24 -11.35
C HIS A 177 -5.00 -16.38 -10.05
N LEU A 178 -4.97 -15.31 -9.24
CA LEU A 178 -4.13 -15.25 -8.04
C LEU A 178 -4.76 -15.92 -6.82
N GLY A 179 -6.09 -16.05 -6.80
CA GLY A 179 -6.77 -16.73 -5.70
C GLY A 179 -8.27 -16.53 -5.71
N GLU A 180 -8.97 -17.53 -5.20
CA GLU A 180 -10.42 -17.52 -4.99
C GLU A 180 -10.68 -17.75 -3.51
N GLY A 181 -11.42 -16.81 -2.89
CA GLY A 181 -11.88 -16.92 -1.51
C GLY A 181 -13.39 -17.03 -1.44
N ASN A 182 -13.91 -17.18 -0.22
CA ASN A 182 -15.36 -17.27 0.04
C ASN A 182 -16.16 -16.06 -0.48
N PHE A 183 -15.51 -14.89 -0.60
CA PHE A 183 -16.18 -13.61 -0.90
C PHE A 183 -15.91 -13.08 -2.31
N GLY A 184 -14.93 -13.62 -3.03
CA GLY A 184 -14.52 -13.08 -4.32
C GLY A 184 -13.29 -13.74 -4.92
N GLU A 185 -12.96 -13.31 -6.13
CA GLU A 185 -11.81 -13.76 -6.92
C GLU A 185 -10.80 -12.62 -7.03
N VAL A 186 -9.50 -12.94 -7.04
CA VAL A 186 -8.42 -11.94 -7.02
C VAL A 186 -7.62 -12.03 -8.30
N PHE A 187 -7.44 -10.88 -8.95
CA PHE A 187 -6.72 -10.75 -10.21
C PHE A 187 -5.66 -9.66 -10.12
N GLY A 188 -4.45 -9.95 -10.60
CA GLY A 188 -3.44 -8.93 -10.87
C GLY A 188 -3.87 -8.10 -12.07
N PHE A 189 -3.54 -6.80 -12.08
CA PHE A 189 -3.78 -5.98 -13.26
C PHE A 189 -2.83 -4.78 -13.31
N LYS A 190 -2.73 -4.21 -14.51
CA LYS A 190 -2.08 -2.91 -14.77
C LYS A 190 -3.11 -1.96 -15.36
N ILE A 191 -2.89 -0.67 -15.16
CA ILE A 191 -3.64 0.38 -15.86
C ILE A 191 -2.91 0.61 -17.19
N GLN A 192 -3.64 0.56 -18.32
CA GLN A 192 -3.06 0.56 -19.67
C GLN A 192 -2.27 1.85 -20.02
N SER A 193 -2.46 2.94 -19.27
CA SER A 193 -1.68 4.18 -19.38
C SER A 193 -1.69 4.97 -18.07
N ASP A 194 -0.59 5.69 -17.78
CA ASP A 194 -0.46 6.61 -16.64
C ASP A 194 -1.49 7.75 -16.65
N ASP A 195 -2.03 8.09 -17.83
CA ASP A 195 -3.09 9.09 -17.97
C ASP A 195 -4.37 8.70 -17.23
N TYR A 196 -4.58 7.39 -17.04
CA TYR A 196 -5.75 6.82 -16.38
C TYR A 196 -5.52 6.50 -14.90
N VAL A 197 -4.33 6.80 -14.38
CA VAL A 197 -4.00 6.61 -12.97
C VAL A 197 -4.48 7.83 -12.16
N GLY A 198 -5.41 7.59 -11.26
CA GLY A 198 -5.95 8.60 -10.35
C GLY A 198 -5.08 8.84 -9.11
N GLU A 199 -5.43 9.89 -8.37
CA GLU A 199 -4.62 10.42 -7.26
C GLU A 199 -4.39 9.42 -6.12
N THR A 200 -5.38 8.60 -5.77
CA THR A 200 -5.23 7.59 -4.70
C THR A 200 -4.19 6.52 -5.06
N ILE A 201 -4.15 6.09 -6.32
CA ILE A 201 -3.16 5.13 -6.82
C ILE A 201 -1.78 5.78 -6.88
N LYS A 202 -1.68 7.02 -7.38
CA LYS A 202 -0.40 7.77 -7.40
C LYS A 202 0.21 7.90 -5.99
N ARG A 203 -0.60 8.32 -5.01
CA ARG A 203 -0.17 8.41 -3.60
C ARG A 203 0.22 7.06 -3.01
N SER A 204 -0.43 6.00 -3.48
CA SER A 204 -0.08 4.65 -3.06
C SER A 204 1.30 4.24 -3.54
N LYS A 205 1.93 4.87 -4.55
CA LYS A 205 3.22 4.46 -5.14
C LYS A 205 3.29 2.97 -5.56
N ALA A 206 2.15 2.28 -5.64
CA ALA A 206 2.10 0.87 -6.01
C ALA A 206 2.46 0.72 -7.50
N THR A 207 3.43 -0.12 -7.79
CA THR A 207 3.87 -0.41 -9.18
C THR A 207 3.06 -1.54 -9.81
N ARG A 208 2.46 -2.40 -8.99
CA ARG A 208 1.56 -3.48 -9.38
C ARG A 208 0.30 -3.46 -8.52
N LEU A 209 -0.84 -3.71 -9.16
CA LEU A 209 -2.14 -3.69 -8.51
C LEU A 209 -2.78 -5.06 -8.56
N VAL A 210 -3.63 -5.34 -7.57
CA VAL A 210 -4.58 -6.45 -7.60
C VAL A 210 -5.97 -5.91 -7.34
N ARG A 211 -6.99 -6.53 -7.94
CA ARG A 211 -8.38 -6.29 -7.59
C ARG A 211 -9.01 -7.55 -7.04
N LYS A 212 -9.72 -7.40 -5.92
CA LYS A 212 -10.64 -8.41 -5.39
C LYS A 212 -12.02 -8.13 -5.97
N VAL A 213 -12.52 -9.05 -6.78
CA VAL A 213 -13.80 -8.99 -7.48
C VAL A 213 -14.85 -9.76 -6.68
N PHE A 214 -15.92 -9.09 -6.30
CA PHE A 214 -16.94 -9.67 -5.42
C PHE A 214 -18.07 -10.31 -6.22
N LYS A 215 -18.45 -11.53 -5.83
CA LYS A 215 -19.50 -12.31 -6.51
C LYS A 215 -20.91 -11.82 -6.23
N ASN A 216 -21.12 -11.11 -5.11
CA ASN A 216 -22.41 -10.57 -4.71
C ASN A 216 -22.30 -9.05 -4.44
N SER A 217 -23.44 -8.37 -4.50
CA SER A 217 -23.51 -6.90 -4.41
C SER A 217 -23.35 -6.34 -3.00
N ILE A 218 -23.33 -7.18 -1.96
CA ILE A 218 -23.37 -6.75 -0.55
C ILE A 218 -22.00 -6.92 0.11
N SER A 219 -21.33 -8.06 -0.08
CA SER A 219 -20.08 -8.40 0.59
C SER A 219 -18.95 -7.42 0.28
N GLY A 220 -18.87 -6.96 -0.96
CA GLY A 220 -17.87 -5.98 -1.40
C GLY A 220 -17.99 -4.65 -0.66
N PRO A 221 -19.15 -3.96 -0.72
CA PRO A 221 -19.38 -2.74 0.04
C PRO A 221 -19.20 -2.91 1.57
N GLU A 222 -19.62 -4.03 2.15
CA GLU A 222 -19.40 -4.32 3.57
C GLU A 222 -17.92 -4.41 3.93
N GLU A 223 -17.14 -5.17 3.16
CA GLU A 223 -15.68 -5.28 3.36
C GLU A 223 -14.98 -3.95 3.16
N TRP A 224 -15.37 -3.17 2.15
CA TRP A 224 -14.86 -1.82 1.93
C TRP A 224 -15.07 -0.90 3.14
N LEU A 225 -16.27 -0.92 3.74
CA LEU A 225 -16.56 -0.14 4.95
C LEU A 225 -15.69 -0.55 6.14
N LYS A 226 -15.41 -1.86 6.29
CA LYS A 226 -14.49 -2.37 7.33
C LYS A 226 -13.06 -1.89 7.09
N ILE A 227 -12.58 -1.97 5.86
CA ILE A 227 -11.24 -1.48 5.48
C ILE A 227 -11.12 0.03 5.71
N LEU A 228 -12.17 0.82 5.44
CA LEU A 228 -12.16 2.26 5.75
C LEU A 228 -12.04 2.55 7.25
N GLN A 229 -12.54 1.67 8.12
CA GLN A 229 -12.35 1.80 9.56
C GLN A 229 -10.91 1.45 9.95
N ILE A 230 -10.34 0.38 9.39
CA ILE A 230 -8.95 -0.03 9.62
C ILE A 230 -7.95 1.00 9.09
N ARG A 231 -8.27 1.68 7.99
CA ARG A 231 -7.43 2.75 7.43
C ARG A 231 -7.19 3.89 8.43
N LYS A 232 -8.07 4.08 9.42
CA LYS A 232 -7.89 5.06 10.50
C LYS A 232 -6.81 4.65 11.50
N ILE A 233 -6.57 3.35 11.65
CA ILE A 233 -5.58 2.76 12.57
C ILE A 233 -4.14 2.98 12.04
N ASN A 234 -3.97 3.15 10.72
CA ASN A 234 -2.72 3.46 10.02
C ASN A 234 -1.47 2.73 10.57
N HIS A 235 -1.43 1.41 10.40
CA HIS A 235 -0.32 0.58 10.88
C HIS A 235 0.39 -0.14 9.70
N PRO A 236 1.73 -0.22 9.67
CA PRO A 236 2.48 -0.77 8.53
C PRO A 236 2.19 -2.26 8.25
N HIS A 237 1.87 -3.04 9.29
CA HIS A 237 1.53 -4.46 9.20
C HIS A 237 0.02 -4.73 8.98
N LEU A 238 -0.78 -3.71 8.66
CA LEU A 238 -2.18 -3.87 8.24
C LEU A 238 -2.33 -3.48 6.77
N MET A 239 -2.87 -4.38 5.96
CA MET A 239 -3.15 -4.12 4.55
C MET A 239 -4.31 -3.15 4.43
N THR A 240 -4.18 -2.14 3.57
CA THR A 240 -5.25 -1.17 3.29
C THR A 240 -5.54 -1.11 1.81
N ALA A 241 -6.81 -0.86 1.47
CA ALA A 241 -7.22 -0.69 0.09
C ALA A 241 -6.83 0.70 -0.44
N ILE A 242 -6.42 0.74 -1.70
CA ILE A 242 -6.06 1.97 -2.40
C ILE A 242 -7.33 2.73 -2.78
N CYS A 243 -8.25 2.04 -3.47
CA CYS A 243 -9.56 2.53 -3.87
C CYS A 243 -10.51 1.35 -4.14
N ALA A 244 -11.77 1.64 -4.43
CA ALA A 244 -12.76 0.68 -4.90
C ALA A 244 -13.49 1.22 -6.14
N PHE A 245 -14.11 0.35 -6.91
CA PHE A 245 -15.01 0.77 -7.97
C PHE A 245 -16.09 -0.25 -8.31
N HIS A 246 -17.21 0.26 -8.83
CA HIS A 246 -18.20 -0.53 -9.53
C HIS A 246 -17.97 -0.46 -11.03
N HIS A 247 -18.10 -1.58 -11.74
CA HIS A 247 -18.20 -1.63 -13.20
C HIS A 247 -19.47 -2.39 -13.59
N GLY A 248 -20.52 -1.66 -13.96
CA GLY A 248 -21.86 -2.23 -14.06
C GLY A 248 -22.31 -2.79 -12.71
N SER A 249 -22.58 -4.09 -12.64
CA SER A 249 -22.95 -4.79 -11.41
C SER A 249 -21.77 -5.33 -10.60
N VAL A 250 -20.55 -5.27 -11.14
CA VAL A 250 -19.36 -5.87 -10.52
C VAL A 250 -18.71 -4.87 -9.57
N PHE A 251 -18.55 -5.24 -8.29
CA PHE A 251 -17.78 -4.45 -7.33
C PHE A 251 -16.36 -4.98 -7.21
N SER A 252 -15.39 -4.08 -7.15
CA SER A 252 -13.98 -4.40 -7.01
C SER A 252 -13.30 -3.51 -5.97
N ILE A 253 -12.45 -4.10 -5.13
CA ILE A 253 -11.54 -3.35 -4.25
C ILE A 253 -10.12 -3.53 -4.78
N VAL A 254 -9.39 -2.42 -4.90
CA VAL A 254 -8.03 -2.35 -5.42
C VAL A 254 -7.02 -2.27 -4.29
N PHE A 255 -6.00 -3.11 -4.37
CA PHE A 255 -4.89 -3.19 -3.43
C PHE A 255 -3.55 -3.12 -4.17
N GLU A 256 -2.49 -2.82 -3.44
CA GLU A 256 -1.12 -3.09 -3.89
C GLU A 256 -0.92 -4.60 -4.01
N ARG A 257 -0.25 -5.04 -5.08
CA ARG A 257 0.07 -6.46 -5.26
C ARG A 257 1.15 -6.88 -4.26
N ALA A 258 0.85 -7.92 -3.48
CA ALA A 258 1.87 -8.61 -2.69
C ALA A 258 2.78 -9.46 -3.58
N GLU A 259 4.02 -9.69 -3.15
CA GLU A 259 4.92 -10.64 -3.81
C GLU A 259 4.47 -12.07 -3.53
N ASP A 260 4.08 -12.34 -2.29
CA ASP A 260 3.61 -13.66 -1.87
C ASP A 260 2.63 -13.61 -0.69
N THR A 261 2.09 -14.77 -0.30
CA THR A 261 1.42 -14.99 0.99
C THR A 261 2.35 -15.74 1.95
N LEU A 262 2.10 -15.66 3.26
CA LEU A 262 2.83 -16.49 4.23
C LEU A 262 2.58 -17.99 3.98
N GLU A 263 1.40 -18.37 3.50
CA GLU A 263 1.09 -19.77 3.17
C GLU A 263 2.01 -20.34 2.08
N GLU A 264 2.22 -19.58 1.01
CA GLU A 264 3.12 -19.97 -0.08
C GLU A 264 4.60 -19.86 0.32
N PHE A 265 4.96 -18.84 1.11
CA PHE A 265 6.28 -18.75 1.73
C PHE A 265 6.62 -20.01 2.55
N LEU A 266 5.69 -20.49 3.38
CA LEU A 266 5.88 -21.69 4.20
C LEU A 266 5.94 -23.00 3.39
N LYS A 267 5.53 -22.99 2.11
CA LYS A 267 5.69 -24.12 1.16
C LYS A 267 7.00 -24.05 0.36
N SER A 268 7.65 -22.88 0.34
CA SER A 268 8.87 -22.62 -0.41
C SER A 268 10.07 -23.42 0.15
N LYS A 269 11.08 -23.69 -0.70
CA LYS A 269 12.27 -24.49 -0.33
C LYS A 269 13.29 -23.73 0.52
N GLU A 270 13.29 -22.39 0.47
CA GLU A 270 14.33 -21.55 1.07
C GLU A 270 13.65 -20.36 1.77
N SER A 271 14.12 -20.02 2.98
CA SER A 271 13.66 -18.80 3.64
C SER A 271 14.20 -17.58 2.91
N ALA A 272 13.32 -16.74 2.37
CA ALA A 272 13.68 -15.42 1.85
C ALA A 272 14.09 -14.42 2.95
N PHE A 273 13.92 -14.78 4.23
CA PHE A 273 14.26 -13.95 5.39
C PHE A 273 15.41 -14.56 6.18
N GLU A 274 16.34 -13.71 6.61
CA GLU A 274 17.19 -14.00 7.78
C GLU A 274 16.29 -14.23 9.01
N HIS A 275 16.66 -15.15 9.90
CA HIS A 275 15.82 -15.55 11.04
C HIS A 275 15.39 -14.35 11.89
N SER A 276 16.32 -13.47 12.24
CA SER A 276 16.01 -12.26 13.03
C SER A 276 14.99 -11.36 12.33
N LYS A 277 15.08 -11.22 11.00
CA LYS A 277 14.15 -10.43 10.19
C LYS A 277 12.78 -11.10 10.05
N LEU A 278 12.73 -12.43 9.93
CA LEU A 278 11.46 -13.17 9.97
C LEU A 278 10.71 -12.90 11.27
N TRP A 279 11.38 -13.02 12.41
CA TRP A 279 10.77 -12.81 13.72
C TRP A 279 10.47 -11.34 14.03
N GLU A 280 11.21 -10.40 13.41
CA GLU A 280 10.83 -8.99 13.38
C GLU A 280 9.50 -8.78 12.66
N GLN A 281 9.25 -9.48 11.54
CA GLN A 281 7.96 -9.42 10.85
C GLN A 281 6.83 -10.08 11.65
N VAL A 282 7.08 -11.21 12.31
CA VAL A 282 6.09 -11.87 13.20
C VAL A 282 5.69 -10.96 14.35
N LYS A 283 6.66 -10.28 14.98
CA LYS A 283 6.40 -9.23 15.95
C LYS A 283 5.51 -8.14 15.35
N GLY A 284 5.85 -7.63 14.17
CA GLY A 284 5.07 -6.59 13.49
C GLY A 284 3.62 -7.00 13.19
N ILE A 285 3.38 -8.27 12.87
CA ILE A 285 2.02 -8.83 12.75
C ILE A 285 1.29 -8.79 14.08
N ALA A 286 1.94 -9.18 15.19
CA ALA A 286 1.36 -9.07 16.53
C ALA A 286 1.07 -7.62 16.92
N GLU A 287 1.94 -6.66 16.57
CA GLU A 287 1.74 -5.22 16.76
C GLU A 287 0.54 -4.72 15.95
N GLY A 288 0.43 -5.10 14.68
CA GLY A 288 -0.72 -4.75 13.84
C GLY A 288 -2.04 -5.28 14.41
N LEU A 289 -2.03 -6.51 14.91
CA LEU A 289 -3.18 -7.11 15.55
C LEU A 289 -3.54 -6.43 16.88
N SER A 290 -2.54 -6.07 17.68
CA SER A 290 -2.71 -5.30 18.91
C SER A 290 -3.34 -3.92 18.64
N TYR A 291 -2.91 -3.23 17.59
CA TYR A 291 -3.52 -1.99 17.13
C TYR A 291 -4.99 -2.19 16.73
N LEU A 292 -5.30 -3.28 16.01
CA LEU A 292 -6.67 -3.66 15.67
C LEU A 292 -7.54 -3.91 16.92
N HIS A 293 -6.94 -4.51 17.95
CA HIS A 293 -7.58 -4.78 19.25
C HIS A 293 -7.68 -3.55 20.17
N GLY A 294 -7.24 -2.38 19.70
CA GLY A 294 -7.44 -1.10 20.37
C GLY A 294 -6.32 -0.69 21.33
N ARG A 295 -5.05 -1.00 21.03
CA ARG A 295 -3.89 -0.43 21.74
C ARG A 295 -3.80 1.10 21.64
N HIS A 296 -4.35 1.70 20.57
CA HIS A 296 -4.25 3.15 20.30
C HIS A 296 -5.18 4.06 21.13
N LYS A 297 -5.68 3.58 22.28
CA LYS A 297 -6.68 4.25 23.15
C LYS A 297 -6.21 5.56 23.82
N ASN A 298 -5.00 6.05 23.54
CA ASN A 298 -4.40 7.19 24.23
C ASN A 298 -4.86 8.58 23.73
N ASN A 299 -5.68 8.66 22.68
CA ASN A 299 -6.09 9.95 22.09
C ASN A 299 -7.52 10.42 22.48
N GLY A 300 -8.12 9.86 23.53
CA GLY A 300 -9.41 10.34 24.08
C GLY A 300 -10.65 10.08 23.21
N ALA A 301 -10.47 9.58 21.98
CA ALA A 301 -11.57 9.09 21.14
C ALA A 301 -11.87 7.63 21.47
N GLN A 302 -13.14 7.33 21.72
CA GLN A 302 -13.65 6.00 22.03
C GLN A 302 -13.67 5.14 20.75
N GLU A 303 -12.49 4.73 20.28
CA GLU A 303 -12.37 3.92 19.06
C GLU A 303 -12.84 2.48 19.30
N LYS A 304 -13.56 1.93 18.31
CA LYS A 304 -14.09 0.57 18.34
C LYS A 304 -12.95 -0.44 18.32
N ILE A 305 -13.05 -1.48 19.14
CA ILE A 305 -12.17 -2.65 19.08
C ILE A 305 -12.60 -3.47 17.85
N ALA A 306 -11.65 -3.88 17.02
CA ALA A 306 -11.89 -4.81 15.92
C ALA A 306 -11.28 -6.17 16.23
N TYR A 307 -11.90 -7.25 15.73
CA TYR A 307 -11.33 -8.59 15.72
C TYR A 307 -11.30 -9.07 14.27
N HIS A 308 -10.24 -9.77 13.86
CA HIS A 308 -10.06 -10.25 12.50
C HIS A 308 -10.93 -11.48 12.19
N LEU A 309 -10.92 -12.49 13.07
CA LEU A 309 -11.71 -13.74 13.04
C LEU A 309 -11.40 -14.73 11.91
N ASP A 310 -10.38 -14.48 11.10
CA ASP A 310 -9.96 -15.34 9.98
C ASP A 310 -8.45 -15.23 9.75
N LEU A 311 -7.67 -15.14 10.83
CA LEU A 311 -6.22 -15.16 10.72
C LEU A 311 -5.76 -16.56 10.30
N LYS A 312 -5.01 -16.60 9.20
CA LYS A 312 -4.36 -17.78 8.64
C LYS A 312 -3.17 -17.33 7.79
N PRO A 313 -2.20 -18.20 7.48
CA PRO A 313 -1.05 -17.81 6.67
C PRO A 313 -1.43 -17.22 5.30
N ALA A 314 -2.50 -17.71 4.66
CA ALA A 314 -2.97 -17.16 3.39
C ALA A 314 -3.45 -15.70 3.47
N ASN A 315 -3.80 -15.22 4.67
CA ASN A 315 -4.25 -13.85 4.92
C ASN A 315 -3.12 -12.94 5.44
N ILE A 316 -1.88 -13.43 5.54
CA ILE A 316 -0.69 -12.60 5.81
C ILE A 316 0.08 -12.46 4.49
N LEU A 317 0.11 -11.25 3.95
CA LEU A 317 0.73 -10.93 2.66
C LEU A 317 2.17 -10.47 2.85
N ILE A 318 3.07 -10.86 1.95
CA ILE A 318 4.47 -10.43 1.91
C ILE A 318 4.63 -9.42 0.78
N LEU A 319 4.93 -8.17 1.11
CA LEU A 319 5.14 -7.07 0.15
C LEU A 319 6.62 -6.68 0.14
N LYS A 320 7.09 -6.15 -0.98
CA LYS A 320 8.40 -5.48 -1.02
C LYS A 320 8.35 -4.22 -0.15
N ALA A 321 9.32 -4.06 0.75
CA ALA A 321 9.46 -2.84 1.53
C ALA A 321 9.84 -1.68 0.60
N ARG A 322 9.21 -0.52 0.82
CA ARG A 322 9.37 0.64 -0.07
C ARG A 322 10.65 1.42 0.18
N ASP A 323 11.07 1.44 1.44
CA ASP A 323 12.16 2.30 1.91
C ASP A 323 13.44 1.51 2.26
N THR A 324 13.39 0.17 2.19
CA THR A 324 14.50 -0.74 2.50
C THR A 324 14.59 -1.86 1.44
N GLN A 325 15.74 -2.55 1.34
CA GLN A 325 15.92 -3.72 0.48
C GLN A 325 15.28 -5.00 1.07
N GLY A 326 14.14 -4.88 1.75
CA GLY A 326 13.50 -5.97 2.49
C GLY A 326 12.08 -6.28 2.06
N TYR A 327 11.43 -7.15 2.84
CA TYR A 327 10.02 -7.49 2.71
C TYR A 327 9.27 -7.11 3.99
N ILE A 328 7.98 -6.80 3.86
CA ILE A 328 7.08 -6.51 4.97
C ILE A 328 5.86 -7.44 4.94
N MET A 329 5.53 -8.04 6.08
CA MET A 329 4.34 -8.85 6.25
C MET A 329 3.14 -7.98 6.66
N LYS A 330 1.97 -8.17 6.04
CA LYS A 330 0.75 -7.41 6.35
C LYS A 330 -0.45 -8.34 6.51
N ILE A 331 -1.23 -8.12 7.56
CA ILE A 331 -2.53 -8.78 7.75
C ILE A 331 -3.53 -8.25 6.71
N SER A 332 -4.28 -9.14 6.07
CA SER A 332 -5.24 -8.83 5.00
C SER A 332 -6.53 -9.64 5.14
N ASP A 333 -7.51 -9.36 4.28
CA ASP A 333 -8.84 -9.99 4.26
C ASP A 333 -9.69 -9.77 5.52
N PHE A 334 -10.16 -8.53 5.66
CA PHE A 334 -11.02 -8.11 6.77
C PHE A 334 -12.51 -8.39 6.53
N GLY A 335 -12.84 -9.27 5.57
CA GLY A 335 -14.21 -9.61 5.19
C GLY A 335 -15.03 -10.16 6.37
N LEU A 336 -14.39 -10.93 7.26
CA LEU A 336 -15.02 -11.49 8.46
C LEU A 336 -14.85 -10.62 9.73
N SER A 337 -14.12 -9.50 9.64
CA SER A 337 -13.84 -8.69 10.82
C SER A 337 -15.10 -8.10 11.44
N ARG A 338 -15.11 -7.99 12.78
CA ARG A 338 -16.20 -7.41 13.57
C ARG A 338 -15.67 -6.24 14.38
N PHE A 339 -16.45 -5.16 14.46
CA PHE A 339 -16.11 -3.95 15.21
C PHE A 339 -17.08 -3.78 16.37
N LYS A 340 -16.59 -3.81 17.60
CA LYS A 340 -17.38 -3.58 18.82
C LYS A 340 -16.99 -2.25 19.47
N PRO A 341 -17.96 -1.48 19.99
CA PRO A 341 -17.61 -0.38 20.89
C PRO A 341 -16.81 -0.94 22.09
N PRO A 342 -15.82 -0.20 22.61
CA PRO A 342 -15.08 -0.64 23.79
C PRO A 342 -16.06 -0.82 24.95
N PRO A 343 -15.86 -1.83 25.83
CA PRO A 343 -16.78 -2.08 26.93
C PRO A 343 -16.92 -0.83 27.80
N MET A 344 -18.11 -0.21 27.77
CA MET A 344 -18.48 0.81 28.75
C MET A 344 -18.62 0.10 30.10
N GLY A 345 -18.03 0.69 31.15
CA GLY A 345 -17.87 0.08 32.47
C GLY A 345 -19.11 -0.68 33.00
N SER A 346 -18.82 -1.77 33.70
CA SER A 346 -19.74 -2.66 34.45
C SER A 346 -21.07 -3.00 33.75
N GLY A 347 -21.10 -4.15 33.08
CA GLY A 347 -22.31 -4.98 33.02
C GLY A 347 -23.18 -4.92 31.77
N SER A 348 -22.86 -4.14 30.74
CA SER A 348 -23.61 -4.22 29.47
C SER A 348 -23.05 -5.34 28.58
N SER A 349 -23.52 -6.56 28.81
CA SER A 349 -23.38 -7.67 27.88
C SER A 349 -24.32 -7.43 26.69
N ASN A 350 -23.93 -6.60 25.73
CA ASN A 350 -24.45 -6.72 24.37
C ASN A 350 -23.85 -7.98 23.76
N LEU A 351 -24.31 -9.13 24.25
CA LEU A 351 -24.10 -10.43 23.62
C LEU A 351 -24.70 -10.31 22.22
N ASP A 352 -23.85 -10.38 21.19
CA ASP A 352 -24.33 -10.62 19.84
C ASP A 352 -25.23 -11.86 19.91
N SER A 353 -26.52 -11.69 19.64
CA SER A 353 -27.51 -12.78 19.57
C SER A 353 -27.23 -13.78 18.44
N ASP A 354 -26.14 -13.58 17.71
CA ASP A 354 -25.65 -14.36 16.58
C ASP A 354 -24.63 -15.41 17.06
N ASN A 355 -25.05 -16.21 18.05
CA ASN A 355 -24.16 -16.91 18.97
C ASN A 355 -23.66 -18.28 18.47
N HIS A 356 -23.78 -18.62 17.18
CA HIS A 356 -23.33 -19.92 16.65
C HIS A 356 -22.93 -19.87 15.17
N HIS A 357 -21.76 -19.33 14.83
CA HIS A 357 -21.20 -19.53 13.49
C HIS A 357 -19.69 -19.78 13.58
N ARG A 358 -19.26 -20.94 13.10
CA ARG A 358 -17.86 -21.40 13.05
C ARG A 358 -17.10 -20.46 12.11
N ALA A 359 -16.02 -19.80 12.55
CA ALA A 359 -15.08 -19.28 11.55
C ALA A 359 -14.60 -20.47 10.71
N PRO A 360 -14.70 -20.37 9.38
CA PRO A 360 -14.25 -21.44 8.51
C PRO A 360 -12.73 -21.42 8.49
N GLY A 361 -12.07 -22.42 9.07
CA GLY A 361 -10.63 -22.58 8.88
C GLY A 361 -9.93 -23.42 9.92
N TYR A 362 -8.84 -24.05 9.50
CA TYR A 362 -8.02 -24.91 10.34
C TYR A 362 -7.31 -24.17 11.49
N TYR A 363 -7.18 -22.85 11.38
CA TYR A 363 -6.56 -21.98 12.39
C TYR A 363 -7.55 -21.44 13.43
N ALA A 364 -8.85 -21.66 13.25
CA ALA A 364 -9.86 -21.20 14.20
C ALA A 364 -9.76 -21.93 15.55
N PRO A 365 -10.13 -21.28 16.67
CA PRO A 365 -10.22 -21.92 17.98
C PRO A 365 -11.33 -22.97 18.03
N PRO A 366 -11.44 -23.74 19.14
CA PRO A 366 -12.55 -24.65 19.36
C PRO A 366 -13.94 -24.00 19.18
N PRO A 367 -14.96 -24.76 18.74
CA PRO A 367 -16.29 -24.22 18.50
C PRO A 367 -16.97 -23.80 19.81
N ASN A 368 -17.98 -22.93 19.69
CA ASN A 368 -18.80 -22.38 20.80
C ASN A 368 -18.10 -21.34 21.68
N GLU A 369 -16.94 -20.83 21.26
CA GLU A 369 -16.32 -19.65 21.87
C GLU A 369 -17.01 -18.35 21.38
N PRO A 370 -17.35 -17.38 22.25
CA PRO A 370 -17.80 -16.06 21.79
C PRO A 370 -16.70 -15.32 21.03
N TYR A 371 -17.06 -14.63 19.94
CA TYR A 371 -16.10 -13.78 19.22
C TYR A 371 -15.48 -12.73 20.14
N SER A 372 -14.16 -12.79 20.26
CA SER A 372 -13.35 -11.94 21.13
C SER A 372 -11.91 -11.84 20.59
N PRO A 373 -11.06 -10.92 21.10
CA PRO A 373 -9.64 -10.87 20.73
C PRO A 373 -8.93 -12.22 20.91
N ALA A 374 -9.38 -13.05 21.86
CA ALA A 374 -8.78 -14.35 22.16
C ALA A 374 -8.87 -15.33 20.97
N TRP A 375 -9.81 -15.15 20.04
CA TRP A 375 -9.88 -15.91 18.78
C TRP A 375 -8.66 -15.65 17.90
N ASP A 376 -8.31 -14.37 17.75
CA ASP A 376 -7.17 -13.96 16.94
C ASP A 376 -5.86 -14.36 17.63
N ILE A 377 -5.81 -14.37 18.97
CA ILE A 377 -4.66 -14.88 19.74
C ILE A 377 -4.42 -16.36 19.48
N TRP A 378 -5.47 -17.20 19.51
CA TRP A 378 -5.35 -18.62 19.18
C TRP A 378 -4.82 -18.81 17.76
N SER A 379 -5.43 -18.11 16.80
CA SER A 379 -5.07 -18.18 15.39
C SER A 379 -3.61 -17.74 15.15
N LEU A 380 -3.18 -16.65 15.80
CA LEU A 380 -1.79 -16.19 15.76
C LEU A 380 -0.84 -17.19 16.42
N GLY A 381 -1.23 -17.83 17.53
CA GLY A 381 -0.42 -18.87 18.19
C GLY A 381 -0.20 -20.09 17.30
N ALA A 382 -1.24 -20.50 16.57
CA ALA A 382 -1.15 -21.56 15.56
C ALA A 382 -0.20 -21.18 14.41
N ILE A 383 -0.30 -19.95 13.89
CA ILE A 383 0.58 -19.43 12.85
C ILE A 383 2.03 -19.37 13.34
N ILE A 384 2.29 -18.84 14.54
CA ILE A 384 3.63 -18.73 15.14
C ILE A 384 4.26 -20.12 15.31
N LEU A 385 3.50 -21.13 15.72
CA LEU A 385 4.01 -22.50 15.84
C LEU A 385 4.42 -23.09 14.47
N GLU A 386 3.67 -22.80 13.41
CA GLU A 386 4.06 -23.23 12.07
C GLU A 386 5.28 -22.49 11.54
N ILE A 387 5.37 -21.17 11.75
CA ILE A 387 6.57 -20.38 11.42
C ILE A 387 7.78 -20.93 12.17
N ALA A 388 7.67 -21.20 13.47
CA ALA A 388 8.76 -21.79 14.25
C ALA A 388 9.17 -23.17 13.73
N THR A 389 8.20 -24.02 13.35
CA THR A 389 8.50 -25.34 12.77
C THR A 389 9.29 -25.21 11.47
N PHE A 390 8.88 -24.27 10.60
CA PHE A 390 9.57 -23.98 9.34
C PHE A 390 10.96 -23.37 9.56
N ASP A 391 11.09 -22.38 10.44
CA ASP A 391 12.33 -21.64 10.71
C ASP A 391 13.41 -22.53 11.34
N ILE A 392 13.00 -23.46 12.22
CA ILE A 392 13.91 -24.34 12.94
C ILE A 392 14.34 -25.51 12.06
N HIS A 393 13.41 -26.19 11.39
CA HIS A 393 13.71 -27.38 10.59
C HIS A 393 13.81 -27.06 9.10
N ASP A 394 12.65 -26.95 8.45
CA ASP A 394 12.40 -26.54 7.06
C ASP A 394 10.92 -26.86 6.71
N LYS A 395 10.56 -26.74 5.43
CA LYS A 395 9.23 -27.08 4.93
C LYS A 395 8.82 -28.55 5.07
N GLY A 396 9.78 -29.48 5.11
CA GLY A 396 9.53 -30.92 5.15
C GLY A 396 8.88 -31.31 6.48
N GLU A 397 9.46 -30.81 7.57
CA GLU A 397 8.92 -30.97 8.92
C GLU A 397 7.60 -30.24 9.12
N LEU A 398 7.42 -29.04 8.58
CA LEU A 398 6.12 -28.36 8.62
C LEU A 398 5.04 -29.16 7.88
N SER A 399 5.37 -29.71 6.71
CA SER A 399 4.45 -30.55 5.94
C SER A 399 4.09 -31.83 6.68
N LEU A 400 5.04 -32.44 7.39
CA LEU A 400 4.79 -33.59 8.24
C LEU A 400 3.89 -33.22 9.42
N PHE A 401 4.19 -32.13 10.13
CA PHE A 401 3.37 -31.63 11.23
C PHE A 401 1.91 -31.40 10.82
N ARG A 402 1.68 -30.73 9.68
CA ARG A 402 0.33 -30.51 9.13
C ARG A 402 -0.41 -31.85 8.87
N LYS A 403 0.30 -32.85 8.32
CA LYS A 403 -0.24 -34.20 8.09
C LYS A 403 -0.56 -34.92 9.40
N GLU A 404 0.35 -34.93 10.36
CA GLU A 404 0.17 -35.60 11.66
C GLU A 404 -1.04 -35.05 12.41
N ARG A 405 -1.21 -33.72 12.45
CA ARG A 405 -2.39 -33.08 13.05
C ARG A 405 -3.70 -33.52 12.40
N ARG A 406 -3.69 -33.85 11.09
CA ARG A 406 -4.86 -34.34 10.35
C ARG A 406 -5.29 -35.74 10.79
N TRP A 407 -4.34 -36.61 11.11
CA TRP A 407 -4.62 -38.02 11.43
C TRP A 407 -5.07 -38.27 12.88
N GLU A 408 -4.87 -37.31 13.79
CA GLU A 408 -5.27 -37.43 15.20
C GLU A 408 -6.79 -37.36 15.45
N ASP A 409 -7.58 -37.16 14.40
CA ASP A 409 -9.03 -36.94 14.48
C ASP A 409 -9.80 -37.99 13.65
N PRO A 410 -9.98 -39.21 14.18
CA PRO A 410 -10.67 -40.29 13.46
C PRO A 410 -12.20 -40.17 13.44
N ASN A 411 -12.79 -39.29 14.27
CA ASN A 411 -14.24 -39.20 14.49
C ASN A 411 -14.95 -38.03 13.77
N SER A 412 -14.25 -37.29 12.91
CA SER A 412 -14.89 -36.30 12.05
C SER A 412 -15.81 -36.98 11.03
N MET A 413 -17.10 -37.07 11.38
CA MET A 413 -18.15 -37.63 10.52
C MET A 413 -18.23 -36.88 9.18
N GLY A 414 -17.88 -37.58 8.09
CA GLY A 414 -18.26 -37.21 6.73
C GLY A 414 -17.09 -36.87 5.81
N THR A 415 -16.76 -37.83 4.93
CA THR A 415 -15.88 -37.72 3.75
C THR A 415 -14.37 -37.57 4.03
N HIS A 416 -13.70 -38.73 4.16
CA HIS A 416 -12.24 -38.93 4.00
C HIS A 416 -11.28 -38.05 4.84
N ALA A 417 -10.91 -38.58 6.02
CA ALA A 417 -9.79 -38.17 6.89
C ALA A 417 -10.01 -36.91 7.76
N GLY A 418 -9.41 -36.92 8.97
CA GLY A 418 -9.61 -35.92 10.04
C GLY A 418 -9.25 -34.47 9.69
N THR A 419 -9.39 -33.58 10.67
CA THR A 419 -9.25 -32.12 10.47
C THR A 419 -7.82 -31.62 10.67
N GLU A 420 -7.41 -30.56 9.96
CA GLU A 420 -6.14 -29.86 10.26
C GLU A 420 -6.29 -28.84 11.40
N HIS A 421 -7.29 -28.96 12.28
CA HIS A 421 -7.37 -28.11 13.46
C HIS A 421 -6.23 -28.39 14.44
N PHE A 422 -5.92 -27.41 15.29
CA PHE A 422 -4.96 -27.53 16.38
C PHE A 422 -5.57 -28.16 17.65
N TYR A 423 -6.90 -28.27 17.69
CA TYR A 423 -7.65 -28.95 18.74
C TYR A 423 -8.38 -30.17 18.15
N LYS A 424 -8.85 -31.04 19.03
CA LYS A 424 -9.82 -32.11 18.74
C LYS A 424 -11.02 -31.98 19.66
N SER A 425 -12.18 -32.37 19.16
CA SER A 425 -13.41 -32.41 19.95
C SER A 425 -13.46 -33.71 20.74
N GLU A 426 -13.63 -33.62 22.06
CA GLU A 426 -13.83 -34.78 22.94
C GLU A 426 -15.19 -34.67 23.66
N PRO A 427 -15.74 -35.77 24.20
CA PRO A 427 -17.02 -35.75 24.94
C PRO A 427 -17.06 -34.76 26.10
N ASP A 428 -15.93 -34.57 26.78
CA ASP A 428 -15.81 -33.70 27.96
C ASP A 428 -15.40 -32.25 27.60
N GLY A 429 -15.34 -31.93 26.31
CA GLY A 429 -14.93 -30.62 25.79
C GLY A 429 -13.71 -30.70 24.87
N PRO A 430 -13.41 -29.63 24.11
CA PRO A 430 -12.29 -29.63 23.20
C PRO A 430 -10.95 -29.71 23.94
N THR A 431 -9.99 -30.44 23.37
CA THR A 431 -8.62 -30.53 23.90
C THR A 431 -7.60 -30.21 22.82
N LEU A 432 -6.42 -29.75 23.22
CA LEU A 432 -5.33 -29.53 22.27
C LEU A 432 -4.83 -30.88 21.74
N LYS A 433 -4.53 -30.95 20.45
CA LYS A 433 -4.02 -32.18 19.84
C LYS A 433 -2.65 -32.56 20.40
N GLY A 434 -2.44 -33.85 20.65
CA GLY A 434 -1.18 -34.41 21.11
C GLY A 434 -0.01 -34.12 20.16
N HIS A 435 -0.25 -34.13 18.84
CA HIS A 435 0.78 -33.74 17.86
C HIS A 435 1.17 -32.26 17.95
N VAL A 436 0.26 -31.37 18.40
CA VAL A 436 0.60 -29.97 18.67
C VAL A 436 1.54 -29.87 19.88
N LEU A 437 1.21 -30.56 20.98
CA LEU A 437 2.06 -30.60 22.18
C LEU A 437 3.43 -31.22 21.88
N SER A 438 3.45 -32.35 21.19
CA SER A 438 4.67 -33.05 20.79
C SER A 438 5.54 -32.20 19.85
N ARG A 439 4.93 -31.40 18.96
CA ARG A 439 5.69 -30.44 18.14
C ARG A 439 6.33 -29.35 18.99
N ILE A 440 5.60 -28.76 19.94
CA ILE A 440 6.17 -27.75 20.85
C ILE A 440 7.33 -28.35 21.66
N GLU A 441 7.17 -29.56 22.19
CA GLU A 441 8.20 -30.26 22.98
C GLU A 441 9.44 -30.60 22.15
N SER A 442 9.26 -31.17 20.96
CA SER A 442 10.37 -31.52 20.07
C SER A 442 11.19 -30.31 19.62
N LEU A 443 10.53 -29.19 19.29
CA LEU A 443 11.22 -27.93 18.97
C LEU A 443 12.00 -27.39 20.17
N GLN A 444 11.42 -27.47 21.37
CA GLN A 444 12.07 -27.03 22.60
C GLN A 444 13.29 -27.89 22.97
N GLU A 445 13.21 -29.21 22.81
CA GLU A 445 14.31 -30.13 23.11
C GLU A 445 15.53 -29.90 22.21
N ARG A 446 15.31 -29.51 20.94
CA ARG A 446 16.39 -29.27 19.98
C ARG A 446 17.38 -28.22 20.48
N PHE A 447 16.90 -27.12 21.03
CA PHE A 447 17.75 -26.05 21.54
C PHE A 447 18.27 -26.29 22.96
N GLN A 448 17.60 -27.13 23.75
CA GLN A 448 18.09 -27.55 25.07
C GLN A 448 19.27 -28.54 24.99
N LYS A 449 19.30 -29.43 23.97
CA LYS A 449 20.35 -30.45 23.82
C LYS A 449 21.58 -29.97 23.04
N SER A 450 21.49 -28.81 22.37
CA SER A 450 22.58 -28.19 21.62
C SER A 450 23.72 -27.71 22.55
N ARG A 451 24.79 -28.52 22.67
CA ARG A 451 26.02 -28.16 23.40
C ARG A 451 26.59 -26.83 22.90
N ASP A 452 27.26 -26.10 23.78
CA ASP A 452 28.04 -24.91 23.42
C ASP A 452 29.23 -25.33 22.55
N GLU A 453 29.01 -25.35 21.24
CA GLU A 453 30.10 -25.44 20.29
C GLU A 453 30.75 -24.05 20.17
N ASN A 454 32.07 -24.00 20.25
CA ASN A 454 32.85 -22.75 20.22
C ASN A 454 32.85 -22.06 18.83
N ARG A 455 32.04 -22.54 17.87
CA ARG A 455 31.87 -21.98 16.51
C ARG A 455 30.43 -22.17 16.01
N VAL A 456 29.50 -21.38 16.54
CA VAL A 456 28.13 -21.30 16.01
C VAL A 456 28.03 -20.07 15.12
N GLU A 457 27.49 -20.25 13.91
CA GLU A 457 27.19 -19.15 12.98
C GLU A 457 26.24 -18.13 13.64
N PRO A 458 26.36 -16.82 13.35
CA PRO A 458 25.57 -15.77 14.00
C PRO A 458 24.07 -16.05 13.99
N ASP A 459 23.55 -16.49 12.85
CA ASP A 459 22.13 -16.80 12.64
C ASP A 459 21.63 -17.94 13.52
N GLN A 460 22.42 -19.01 13.67
CA GLN A 460 22.10 -20.14 14.53
C GLN A 460 22.20 -19.76 16.02
N LEU A 461 23.15 -18.88 16.36
CA LEU A 461 23.29 -18.35 17.71
C LEU A 461 22.08 -17.48 18.08
N TRP A 462 21.59 -16.65 17.15
CA TRP A 462 20.39 -15.86 17.34
C TRP A 462 19.18 -16.76 17.61
N GLN A 463 18.96 -17.76 16.76
CA GLN A 463 17.88 -18.74 16.94
C GLN A 463 17.95 -19.45 18.29
N LYS A 464 19.14 -19.90 18.73
CA LYS A 464 19.33 -20.53 20.05
C LYS A 464 18.92 -19.62 21.21
N ASN A 465 19.12 -18.31 21.07
CA ASN A 465 18.74 -17.35 22.11
C ASN A 465 17.28 -16.90 22.00
N PHE A 466 16.68 -16.98 20.82
CA PHE A 466 15.28 -16.66 20.61
C PHE A 466 14.36 -17.81 21.05
N PHE A 467 14.66 -19.04 20.64
CA PHE A 467 13.87 -20.25 20.94
C PHE A 467 14.18 -20.83 22.33
N GLN A 468 14.02 -20.00 23.35
CA GLN A 468 14.14 -20.41 24.74
C GLN A 468 12.81 -20.90 25.34
N ARG A 469 12.85 -21.33 26.60
CA ARG A 469 11.68 -21.81 27.34
C ARG A 469 10.49 -20.84 27.26
N ASP A 470 10.76 -19.54 27.35
CA ASP A 470 9.71 -18.52 27.41
C ASP A 470 8.97 -18.36 26.07
N PHE A 471 9.65 -18.54 24.93
CA PHE A 471 9.00 -18.62 23.62
C PHE A 471 7.98 -19.76 23.54
N PHE A 472 8.38 -20.97 23.97
CA PHE A 472 7.46 -22.12 23.95
C PHE A 472 6.36 -22.02 25.01
N ASN A 473 6.61 -21.33 26.13
CA ASN A 473 5.58 -21.00 27.11
C ASN A 473 4.53 -20.06 26.52
N LEU A 474 4.95 -19.02 25.78
CA LEU A 474 4.05 -18.11 25.08
C LEU A 474 3.13 -18.87 24.12
N ILE A 475 3.67 -19.76 23.27
CA ILE A 475 2.85 -20.59 22.36
C ILE A 475 1.81 -21.40 23.16
N ARG A 476 2.21 -22.05 24.26
CA ARG A 476 1.29 -22.82 25.10
C ARG A 476 0.20 -21.95 25.73
N GLN A 477 0.50 -20.71 26.11
CA GLN A 477 -0.47 -19.75 26.63
C GLN A 477 -1.47 -19.31 25.53
N MET A 478 -0.99 -19.02 24.32
CA MET A 478 -1.83 -18.63 23.19
C MET A 478 -2.77 -19.75 22.74
N LEU A 479 -2.34 -21.02 22.84
CA LEU A 479 -3.10 -22.21 22.48
C LEU A 479 -3.87 -22.84 23.65
N ARG A 480 -4.19 -22.07 24.70
CA ARG A 480 -5.09 -22.51 25.77
C ARG A 480 -6.51 -22.68 25.23
N ILE A 481 -7.16 -23.79 25.59
CA ILE A 481 -8.55 -24.06 25.20
C ILE A 481 -9.47 -22.96 25.76
N GLU A 482 -9.31 -22.63 27.04
CA GLU A 482 -10.13 -21.63 27.69
C GLU A 482 -9.71 -20.21 27.26
N PRO A 483 -10.61 -19.40 26.66
CA PRO A 483 -10.27 -18.12 26.04
C PRO A 483 -9.68 -17.08 27.00
N LYS A 484 -10.20 -17.03 28.24
CA LYS A 484 -9.75 -16.11 29.29
C LYS A 484 -8.35 -16.43 29.82
N GLU A 485 -7.82 -17.62 29.52
CA GLU A 485 -6.45 -18.01 29.90
C GLU A 485 -5.41 -17.63 28.84
N ARG A 486 -5.87 -17.16 27.67
CA ARG A 486 -4.98 -16.69 26.60
C ARG A 486 -4.48 -15.27 26.93
N PRO A 487 -3.23 -14.95 26.59
CA PRO A 487 -2.70 -13.61 26.80
C PRO A 487 -3.42 -12.60 25.89
N SER A 488 -3.43 -11.36 26.31
CA SER A 488 -3.77 -10.23 25.45
C SER A 488 -2.72 -10.08 24.33
N THR A 489 -3.09 -9.34 23.29
CA THR A 489 -2.18 -9.08 22.16
C THR A 489 -1.01 -8.19 22.59
N ASP A 490 -1.21 -7.31 23.56
CA ASP A 490 -0.15 -6.47 24.11
C ASP A 490 0.90 -7.29 24.85
N GLU A 491 0.47 -8.26 25.65
CA GLU A 491 1.37 -9.21 26.33
C GLU A 491 2.13 -10.09 25.32
N VAL A 492 1.48 -10.51 24.22
CA VAL A 492 2.15 -11.24 23.13
C VAL A 492 3.24 -10.38 22.49
N VAL A 493 2.95 -9.12 22.16
CA VAL A 493 3.92 -8.16 21.60
C VAL A 493 5.10 -7.97 22.56
N GLU A 494 4.82 -7.70 23.84
CA GLU A 494 5.87 -7.49 24.84
C GLU A 494 6.79 -8.71 24.97
N GLN A 495 6.23 -9.92 25.05
CA GLN A 495 7.02 -11.14 25.16
C GLN A 495 7.87 -11.40 23.91
N LEU A 496 7.31 -11.23 22.71
CA LEU A 496 8.07 -11.37 21.45
C LEU A 496 9.18 -10.31 21.34
N ASN A 497 8.93 -9.07 21.79
CA ASN A 497 9.93 -8.01 21.82
C ASN A 497 11.11 -8.37 22.72
N ASN A 498 10.82 -8.82 23.94
CA ASN A 498 11.84 -9.20 24.91
C ASN A 498 12.70 -10.37 24.39
N LEU A 499 12.07 -11.38 23.78
CA LEU A 499 12.78 -12.51 23.16
C LEU A 499 13.69 -12.06 22.01
N HIS A 500 13.17 -11.22 21.10
CA HIS A 500 13.92 -10.72 19.95
C HIS A 500 15.11 -9.84 20.38
N GLN A 501 14.88 -8.91 21.31
CA GLN A 501 15.93 -8.03 21.85
C GLN A 501 17.01 -8.84 22.57
N SER A 502 16.62 -9.79 23.44
CA SER A 502 17.56 -10.67 24.15
C SER A 502 18.44 -11.46 23.18
N ALA A 503 17.83 -12.07 22.16
CA ALA A 503 18.55 -12.82 21.13
C ALA A 503 19.52 -11.94 20.33
N SER A 504 19.08 -10.74 19.95
CA SER A 504 19.89 -9.78 19.19
C SER A 504 21.05 -9.23 20.01
N GLN A 505 20.82 -8.92 21.30
CA GLN A 505 21.87 -8.44 22.21
C GLN A 505 22.97 -9.49 22.44
N MET A 506 22.62 -10.78 22.43
CA MET A 506 23.61 -11.86 22.57
C MET A 506 24.59 -11.94 21.40
N LEU A 507 24.16 -11.60 20.19
CA LEU A 507 25.08 -11.49 19.04
C LEU A 507 26.08 -10.36 19.27
N LEU A 508 25.58 -9.17 19.64
CA LEU A 508 26.39 -7.99 19.93
C LEU A 508 27.44 -8.29 21.00
N ASN A 509 27.05 -8.97 22.08
CA ASN A 509 27.94 -9.32 23.18
C ASN A 509 29.08 -10.28 22.77
N ARG A 510 28.89 -11.11 21.74
CA ARG A 510 29.93 -12.02 21.21
C ARG A 510 30.83 -11.37 20.16
N GLY A 511 30.70 -10.06 19.95
CA GLY A 511 31.46 -9.35 18.91
C GLY A 511 30.97 -9.67 17.50
N TYR A 512 29.87 -10.43 17.36
CA TYR A 512 29.14 -10.45 16.11
C TYR A 512 28.44 -9.11 16.01
N SER A 513 28.97 -8.25 15.15
CA SER A 513 28.20 -7.14 14.63
C SER A 513 27.08 -7.74 13.78
N SER A 514 26.01 -8.24 14.42
CA SER A 514 24.69 -8.09 13.81
C SER A 514 24.64 -6.61 13.49
N ALA A 515 24.45 -6.27 12.22
CA ALA A 515 24.25 -4.88 11.82
C ALA A 515 23.38 -4.26 12.92
N LEU A 516 23.95 -3.32 13.69
CA LEU A 516 23.11 -2.39 14.42
C LEU A 516 22.08 -1.96 13.38
N PRO A 517 20.77 -1.89 13.73
CA PRO A 517 19.79 -1.39 12.78
C PRO A 517 20.41 -0.15 12.15
N ASP A 518 20.28 -0.04 10.83
CA ASP A 518 20.77 1.16 10.15
C ASP A 518 20.35 2.36 11.01
N ILE A 519 21.21 3.37 11.17
CA ILE A 519 20.85 4.51 12.04
C ILE A 519 19.47 5.07 11.68
N TRP A 520 19.08 4.94 10.40
CA TRP A 520 17.77 5.25 9.81
C TRP A 520 16.60 4.33 10.21
N GLU A 521 16.88 3.13 10.69
CA GLU A 521 15.92 2.12 11.17
C GLU A 521 15.82 2.08 12.71
N MET A 522 16.76 2.70 13.43
CA MET A 522 16.72 2.81 14.90
C MET A 522 15.62 3.78 15.36
N SER A 523 14.89 3.46 16.44
CA SER A 523 13.93 4.39 17.06
C SER A 523 14.65 5.51 17.83
N GLU A 524 13.96 6.62 18.12
CA GLU A 524 14.52 7.71 18.95
C GLU A 524 14.91 7.22 20.36
N SER A 525 14.18 6.24 20.90
CA SER A 525 14.52 5.58 22.16
C SER A 525 15.80 4.73 22.08
N ASP A 526 16.06 4.07 20.95
CA ASP A 526 17.23 3.20 20.75
C ASP A 526 18.54 3.98 20.64
N LEU A 527 18.46 5.23 20.15
CA LEU A 527 19.61 6.12 20.04
C LEU A 527 19.98 6.76 21.39
N GLY A 528 19.17 6.56 22.44
CA GLY A 528 19.54 6.75 23.84
C GLY A 528 19.52 8.19 24.34
N ALA A 529 18.74 8.41 25.40
CA ALA A 529 19.02 9.10 26.69
C ALA A 529 19.93 10.35 26.80
N ALA A 530 20.56 10.85 25.74
CA ALA A 530 21.52 11.96 25.78
C ALA A 530 20.85 13.34 25.69
N PHE A 531 19.63 13.41 25.14
CA PHE A 531 18.79 14.60 25.26
C PHE A 531 17.89 14.43 26.47
N SER A 532 18.05 15.33 27.43
CA SER A 532 17.23 15.40 28.64
C SER A 532 15.76 15.65 28.30
N GLY A 533 14.99 14.60 27.96
CA GLY A 533 13.51 14.61 27.91
C GLY A 533 12.83 15.63 26.99
N GLU A 534 13.56 16.39 26.18
CA GLU A 534 12.98 17.41 25.29
C GLU A 534 12.63 16.82 23.92
N PRO A 535 11.45 17.12 23.35
CA PRO A 535 11.08 16.66 22.01
C PRO A 535 12.02 17.26 20.97
N CYS A 536 12.44 16.45 19.99
CA CYS A 536 13.34 16.87 18.91
C CYS A 536 12.78 16.51 17.53
N THR A 537 13.33 17.14 16.50
CA THR A 537 13.13 16.80 15.09
C THR A 537 14.35 16.05 14.61
N ARG A 538 14.14 14.87 14.05
CA ARG A 538 15.17 14.03 13.44
C ARG A 538 15.22 14.22 11.92
N ILE A 539 16.43 14.39 11.37
CA ILE A 539 16.66 14.48 9.93
C ILE A 539 17.77 13.50 9.52
N ASP A 540 17.44 12.53 8.68
CA ASP A 540 18.40 11.52 8.19
C ASP A 540 19.18 12.04 6.98
N CYS A 541 20.51 11.97 7.04
CA CYS A 541 21.39 12.47 5.99
C CYS A 541 22.71 11.68 5.92
N PHE A 542 23.61 12.06 5.01
CA PHE A 542 24.96 11.52 4.95
C PHE A 542 25.98 12.57 5.39
N TYR A 543 27.00 12.14 6.13
CA TYR A 543 28.12 12.97 6.57
C TYR A 543 29.38 12.66 5.75
N SER A 544 30.13 13.71 5.39
CA SER A 544 31.34 13.64 4.56
C SER A 544 32.52 14.46 5.08
N GLY A 545 32.75 14.45 6.40
CA GLY A 545 33.93 15.10 7.01
C GLY A 545 35.19 14.22 7.11
N GLY A 546 35.31 13.19 6.26
CA GLY A 546 36.44 12.26 6.20
C GLY A 546 36.55 11.56 4.83
N ALA A 547 37.43 10.56 4.70
CA ALA A 547 37.72 9.88 3.42
C ALA A 547 36.55 9.00 2.89
N ARG A 548 35.49 8.79 3.67
CA ARG A 548 34.31 7.97 3.30
C ARG A 548 33.02 8.66 3.70
N ARG A 549 31.98 8.44 2.89
CA ARG A 549 30.59 8.85 3.14
C ARG A 549 29.98 7.94 4.20
N GLN A 550 29.42 8.52 5.25
CA GLN A 550 28.83 7.79 6.37
C GLN A 550 27.34 8.18 6.53
N LYS A 551 26.49 7.22 6.93
CA LYS A 551 25.09 7.52 7.28
C LYS A 551 25.06 8.21 8.65
N CYS A 552 24.20 9.20 8.81
CA CYS A 552 24.03 9.91 10.08
C CYS A 552 22.59 10.43 10.22
N SER A 553 22.25 10.81 11.45
CA SER A 553 21.00 11.47 11.78
C SER A 553 21.28 12.72 12.61
N LEU A 554 20.63 13.82 12.23
CA LEU A 554 20.69 15.11 12.91
C LEU A 554 19.49 15.21 13.86
N PHE A 555 19.75 15.56 15.11
CA PHE A 555 18.74 15.75 16.14
C PHE A 555 18.69 17.21 16.57
N ILE A 556 17.53 17.83 16.41
CA ILE A 556 17.33 19.26 16.64
C ILE A 556 16.21 19.44 17.66
N PRO A 557 16.47 19.97 18.87
CA PRO A 557 15.43 20.21 19.87
C PRO A 557 14.32 21.12 19.32
N ASN A 558 13.07 20.77 19.61
CA ASN A 558 11.89 21.54 19.25
C ASN A 558 11.64 22.71 20.23
N SER A 559 12.39 22.77 21.33
CA SER A 559 12.24 23.79 22.37
C SER A 559 12.85 25.14 21.96
N PRO A 560 12.10 26.25 22.04
CA PRO A 560 12.60 27.61 21.79
C PRO A 560 13.27 28.24 23.02
N LEU A 561 13.48 27.50 24.10
CA LEU A 561 14.01 28.05 25.36
C LEU A 561 15.48 28.46 25.19
N GLN A 562 15.70 29.78 25.25
CA GLN A 562 16.97 30.47 25.03
C GLN A 562 17.41 30.48 23.54
N ASN A 563 18.20 31.49 23.15
CA ASN A 563 18.74 31.66 21.79
C ASN A 563 19.80 30.58 21.42
N LEU A 564 19.61 29.36 21.91
CA LEU A 564 20.51 28.24 21.80
C LEU A 564 19.76 27.15 21.03
N VAL A 565 20.22 26.83 19.83
CA VAL A 565 19.79 25.61 19.13
C VAL A 565 20.87 24.58 19.40
N ARG A 566 20.55 23.42 19.98
CA ARG A 566 21.51 22.32 20.08
C ARG A 566 21.36 21.44 18.85
N LEU A 567 22.45 21.05 18.24
CA LEU A 567 22.45 20.06 17.18
C LEU A 567 23.19 18.84 17.70
N GLY A 568 22.52 17.71 17.79
CA GLY A 568 23.17 16.42 17.96
C GLY A 568 23.46 15.80 16.61
N ILE A 569 24.71 15.42 16.36
CA ILE A 569 25.02 14.51 15.27
C ILE A 569 25.26 13.14 15.88
N TRP A 570 24.48 12.18 15.40
CA TRP A 570 24.71 10.76 15.68
C TRP A 570 25.27 10.13 14.42
N SER A 571 26.50 9.61 14.52
CA SER A 571 27.19 8.93 13.42
C SER A 571 27.70 7.58 13.90
N THR A 572 27.47 6.56 13.08
CA THR A 572 28.02 5.22 13.23
C THR A 572 29.15 5.04 12.22
N ASP A 573 30.38 4.94 12.69
CA ASP A 573 31.52 4.62 11.82
C ASP A 573 31.67 3.10 11.65
N PHE A 574 31.13 2.58 10.55
CA PHE A 574 31.21 1.15 10.23
C PHE A 574 32.58 0.73 9.67
N SER A 575 33.56 1.63 9.49
CA SER A 575 34.82 1.25 8.83
C SER A 575 35.72 0.33 9.64
N ASN A 576 35.54 0.26 10.96
CA ASN A 576 36.49 -0.40 11.86
C ASN A 576 35.95 -1.64 12.60
N GLY A 577 34.76 -2.14 12.24
CA GLY A 577 34.20 -3.37 12.85
C GLY A 577 33.87 -3.28 14.35
N SER A 578 34.09 -2.12 14.97
CA SER A 578 33.63 -1.76 16.31
C SER A 578 32.75 -0.52 16.19
N GLY A 579 31.43 -0.68 16.30
CA GLY A 579 30.49 0.45 16.28
C GLY A 579 30.66 1.30 17.53
N VAL A 580 31.42 2.39 17.45
CA VAL A 580 31.40 3.45 18.47
C VAL A 580 30.40 4.48 18.01
N VAL A 581 29.33 4.65 18.80
CA VAL A 581 28.37 5.73 18.59
C VAL A 581 29.03 7.04 19.02
N LEU A 582 29.44 7.86 18.06
CA LEU A 582 30.04 9.17 18.35
C LEU A 582 28.93 10.21 18.43
N GLY A 583 28.30 10.31 19.60
CA GLY A 583 27.42 11.44 19.91
C GLY A 583 28.25 12.73 19.99
N ARG A 584 27.98 13.68 19.10
CA ARG A 584 28.55 15.04 19.18
C ARG A 584 27.43 16.05 19.31
N GLU A 585 27.38 16.75 20.44
CA GLU A 585 26.52 17.90 20.62
C GLU A 585 27.22 19.19 20.20
N PHE A 586 26.52 20.02 19.44
CA PHE A 586 26.96 21.33 19.03
C PHE A 586 25.96 22.36 19.55
N SER A 587 26.44 23.39 20.23
CA SER A 587 25.61 24.57 20.52
C SER A 587 25.72 25.53 19.35
N VAL A 588 24.63 25.72 18.62
CA VAL A 588 24.50 26.75 17.59
C VAL A 588 24.15 28.06 18.32
N THR A 589 25.08 29.00 18.26
CA THR A 589 24.78 30.41 18.57
C THR A 589 24.74 31.16 17.24
N THR A 590 23.75 32.03 17.05
CA THR A 590 23.64 32.90 15.85
C THR A 590 24.56 34.13 15.95
N HIS A 591 25.60 34.09 16.79
CA HIS A 591 26.55 35.19 16.94
C HIS A 591 27.51 35.20 15.73
N GLU A 592 27.58 36.32 15.00
CA GLU A 592 28.34 36.45 13.74
C GLU A 592 29.81 36.00 13.83
N GLU A 593 30.43 36.09 15.02
CA GLU A 593 31.84 35.73 15.25
C GLU A 593 32.10 34.27 15.70
N TYR A 594 31.13 33.57 16.32
CA TYR A 594 31.38 32.29 17.02
C TYR A 594 30.41 31.15 16.66
N GLY A 595 29.50 31.38 15.70
CA GLY A 595 28.45 30.45 15.31
C GLY A 595 28.80 29.49 14.17
N LEU A 596 27.99 28.43 14.02
CA LEU A 596 27.97 27.55 12.83
C LEU A 596 27.42 28.34 11.63
N GLN A 597 28.21 28.49 10.55
CA GLN A 597 27.76 29.15 9.32
C GLN A 597 27.45 28.12 8.22
N PRO A 598 26.27 28.17 7.57
CA PRO A 598 25.99 27.37 6.39
C PRO A 598 26.84 27.85 5.20
N LEU A 599 27.69 26.97 4.69
CA LEU A 599 28.36 27.13 3.40
C LEU A 599 27.33 26.87 2.31
N TYR A 600 26.82 27.96 1.71
CA TYR A 600 26.04 27.87 0.49
C TYR A 600 26.92 27.30 -0.64
N ALA A 601 26.61 26.10 -1.12
CA ALA A 601 27.19 25.56 -2.34
C ALA A 601 26.57 26.31 -3.56
N PRO A 602 27.34 27.07 -4.36
CA PRO A 602 26.77 27.95 -5.38
C PRO A 602 26.21 27.28 -6.67
N SER A 603 25.98 25.97 -6.71
CA SER A 603 25.75 25.26 -7.99
C SER A 603 24.32 24.80 -8.29
N ILE A 604 23.30 25.24 -7.52
CA ILE A 604 21.90 24.74 -7.66
C ILE A 604 21.17 25.16 -8.96
N LEU A 605 21.79 25.92 -9.87
CA LEU A 605 21.09 26.44 -11.04
C LEU A 605 21.41 25.80 -12.41
N THR A 606 22.23 24.75 -12.51
CA THR A 606 22.56 24.22 -13.85
C THR A 606 22.54 22.71 -14.08
N GLU A 607 22.41 21.84 -13.08
CA GLU A 607 22.22 20.40 -13.34
C GLU A 607 21.27 19.73 -12.33
N PRO A 608 20.45 18.75 -12.75
CA PRO A 608 19.64 17.94 -11.84
C PRO A 608 20.55 16.95 -11.12
N SER A 609 21.40 17.42 -10.20
CA SER A 609 22.11 16.50 -9.30
C SER A 609 21.11 15.96 -8.27
N GLU A 610 20.94 14.65 -8.18
CA GLU A 610 20.09 13.93 -7.20
C GLU A 610 20.52 14.13 -5.72
N LYS A 611 21.41 15.07 -5.43
CA LYS A 611 22.11 15.21 -4.14
C LYS A 611 22.04 16.64 -3.65
N TRP A 612 21.55 16.84 -2.44
CA TRP A 612 21.42 18.16 -1.82
C TRP A 612 22.44 18.34 -0.70
N ASN A 613 23.50 19.12 -0.95
CA ASN A 613 24.62 19.27 -0.01
C ASN A 613 24.55 20.58 0.78
N VAL A 614 24.79 20.52 2.09
CA VAL A 614 24.96 21.67 2.99
C VAL A 614 26.26 21.51 3.77
N GLY A 615 27.18 22.45 3.63
CA GLY A 615 28.36 22.53 4.49
C GLY A 615 28.07 23.37 5.73
N LEU A 616 28.61 22.98 6.89
CA LEU A 616 28.63 23.78 8.10
C LEU A 616 30.08 24.01 8.50
N LYS A 617 30.45 25.26 8.80
CA LYS A 617 31.77 25.60 9.31
C LYS A 617 31.68 25.98 10.79
N LEU A 618 32.48 25.34 11.64
CA LEU A 618 32.66 25.78 13.03
C LEU A 618 33.58 27.00 13.07
N LEU A 619 33.34 27.97 13.95
CA LEU A 619 34.29 29.04 14.24
C LEU A 619 34.67 28.96 15.73
N PRO A 620 35.97 29.08 16.10
CA PRO A 620 37.13 29.42 15.27
C PRO A 620 37.85 28.20 14.63
N SER A 621 37.32 26.98 14.77
CA SER A 621 37.93 25.78 14.17
C SER A 621 37.94 25.88 12.63
N ARG A 622 38.87 25.19 11.96
CA ARG A 622 38.89 25.13 10.48
C ARG A 622 38.06 23.97 9.92
N ASP A 623 37.34 23.24 10.77
CA ASP A 623 36.64 22.04 10.38
C ASP A 623 35.32 22.38 9.69
N ALA A 624 35.16 21.86 8.47
CA ALA A 624 33.92 21.92 7.71
C ALA A 624 33.23 20.56 7.75
N TYR A 625 31.98 20.55 8.18
CA TYR A 625 31.11 19.38 8.23
C TYR A 625 30.15 19.44 7.05
N ASN A 626 30.27 18.52 6.10
CA ASN A 626 29.40 18.49 4.93
C ASN A 626 28.32 17.41 5.08
N PHE A 627 27.06 17.84 4.99
CA PHE A 627 25.88 16.98 5.05
C PHE A 627 25.22 16.91 3.69
N GLU A 628 24.88 15.69 3.27
CA GLU A 628 24.18 15.41 2.03
C GLU A 628 22.80 14.84 2.35
N PHE A 629 21.74 15.55 1.97
CA PHE A 629 20.35 15.21 2.24
C PHE A 629 19.72 14.46 1.07
N ARG A 630 18.79 13.55 1.39
CA ARG A 630 18.08 12.73 0.39
C ARG A 630 17.03 13.52 -0.36
N GLU A 631 16.31 14.40 0.35
CA GLU A 631 15.26 15.23 -0.24
C GLU A 631 15.52 16.72 -0.02
N ARG A 632 15.03 17.53 -0.95
CA ARG A 632 15.09 19.00 -0.86
C ARG A 632 14.38 19.53 0.39
N ILE A 633 13.30 18.87 0.82
CA ILE A 633 12.51 19.31 1.97
C ILE A 633 13.30 19.21 3.28
N ASP A 634 14.20 18.22 3.39
CA ASP A 634 15.02 18.01 4.59
C ASP A 634 16.09 19.11 4.73
N VAL A 635 16.63 19.59 3.61
CA VAL A 635 17.53 20.76 3.60
C VAL A 635 16.81 22.00 4.09
N LEU A 636 15.59 22.24 3.59
CA LEU A 636 14.80 23.42 3.97
C LEU A 636 14.42 23.37 5.45
N ARG A 637 14.01 22.20 5.95
CA ARG A 637 13.74 21.97 7.38
C ARG A 637 15.00 22.18 8.23
N PHE A 638 16.13 21.65 7.80
CA PHE A 638 17.40 21.81 8.48
C PHE A 638 17.79 23.30 8.58
N GLN A 639 17.67 24.06 7.48
CA GLN A 639 17.94 25.49 7.44
C GLN A 639 16.96 26.31 8.28
N GLU A 640 15.67 26.02 8.21
CA GLU A 640 14.62 26.68 9.01
C GLU A 640 14.92 26.55 10.50
N LEU A 641 15.25 25.33 10.94
CA LEU A 641 15.52 25.03 12.34
C LEU A 641 16.84 25.64 12.82
N LEU A 642 17.86 25.71 11.95
CA LEU A 642 19.15 26.33 12.24
C LEU A 642 19.10 27.86 12.32
N LEU A 643 18.49 28.49 11.31
CA LEU A 643 18.54 29.94 11.10
C LEU A 643 17.32 30.66 11.68
N ARG A 644 16.29 29.92 12.11
CA ARG A 644 14.98 30.43 12.53
C ARG A 644 14.36 31.39 11.49
N GLN A 645 14.70 31.22 10.22
CA GLN A 645 14.23 32.01 9.08
C GLN A 645 13.94 31.10 7.89
N PHE A 646 12.78 31.29 7.26
CA PHE A 646 12.46 30.67 5.97
C PHE A 646 13.26 31.34 4.87
N ILE A 647 14.28 30.66 4.35
CA ILE A 647 15.00 31.11 3.15
C ILE A 647 14.43 30.35 1.95
N TYR A 648 13.37 30.88 1.34
CA TYR A 648 13.02 30.48 -0.01
C TYR A 648 14.13 30.98 -0.95
N PRO A 649 14.70 30.15 -1.85
CA PRO A 649 15.37 30.69 -3.01
C PRO A 649 14.32 31.42 -3.85
N LYS A 650 14.61 32.68 -4.22
CA LYS A 650 13.83 33.42 -5.22
C LYS A 650 13.84 32.70 -6.56
#